data_AF-W4IEV6-F1
#
_entry.id   AF-W4IEV6-F1
#
_cell.length_a   1.000
_cell.length_b   1.000
_cell.length_c   1.000
_cell.angle_alpha   90.00
_cell.angle_beta   90.00
_cell.angle_gamma   90.00
#
_symmetry.space_group_name_H-M   'P 1'
#
loop_
_entity.id
_entity.type
_entity.pdbx_description
1 polymer ?
#
loop_
_entity_poly.entity_id
_entity_poly.type
_entity_poly.pdbx_seq_one_letter_code
_entity_poly.pdbx_strand_id
1 'polypeptide(L)'
;MVRSSSRASRPKYYQATSAKELLDQIGQSVHAEVQRDAKKYVSELKGNLSRATYPKDESPKGTTSPDPCHLDYRYHTNVTKGHGKEYPCEDRPEVRFSDTEGAQCDKSKIKDNKGKSEGACAPYRRSSLCDHHLSYMNAGKTNTTDNLLLEVCMSAQYEGQSIRGQHDKHKLDNNNSSSQLCTVLARSFADIGDIIRGRDLYRRDKGEETKLEKNLKEIFKNIYNELTTKNGTKERYNDTDNYFQLREDWWEENRETVWKAITCHVVSGNNYFRHTCSDENHPTATQGNCRCIGATVPTYFDYVPQYLRWFEEWAEDFCRKKKKYVDIVKTYCREKDKDGNQRYCSRNGYDCTKTKPAIGKYRMGNQCTKCLFACNPYVEWIDNQRKQFLKQKQRYENVIKRKSSSDSGGGRKKRAARSSGNSSNYDGYESKFYKELQNNGYQTVDAFLGLLSKEKACTAVNDDKGGRISFENVNSRGGDGGAASGDRGKGASGDGDGTSGTNDINNGTFYRSDYCQPCPYCGMKRKSDGKWEPKREDEKCTRGKLYEPKKDAEATNITILKSGEGKEEIEKKLNAFCKTQIGNGSGNASSGVGGSNSEMKELIEKWQCYKHDYVKEVGEKDEDDDDDGNYVEKGGGL
;
A
#
# COMPACT_ATOMS: atom_id res chain seq x y z
N MET A 1 14.46 55.00 -11.31
CA MET A 1 14.43 53.78 -10.48
C MET A 1 13.05 53.14 -10.61
N VAL A 2 12.89 52.15 -11.50
CA VAL A 2 11.66 51.36 -11.60
C VAL A 2 11.91 50.05 -10.87
N ARG A 3 11.35 49.90 -9.67
CA ARG A 3 11.34 48.62 -8.95
C ARG A 3 10.27 47.73 -9.58
N SER A 4 10.68 46.88 -10.52
CA SER A 4 9.93 45.68 -10.88
C SER A 4 10.09 44.66 -9.75
N SER A 5 9.03 44.48 -8.96
CA SER A 5 8.90 43.35 -8.03
C SER A 5 7.83 42.42 -8.58
N SER A 6 8.21 41.53 -9.49
CA SER A 6 7.38 40.39 -9.89
C SER A 6 7.28 39.42 -8.72
N ARG A 7 6.32 39.66 -7.81
CA ARG A 7 5.97 38.70 -6.76
C ARG A 7 5.23 37.55 -7.46
N ALA A 8 5.93 36.45 -7.72
CA ALA A 8 5.32 35.24 -8.27
C ALA A 8 4.05 34.91 -7.46
N SER A 9 2.89 34.83 -8.13
CA SER A 9 1.63 34.45 -7.48
C SER A 9 1.80 33.08 -6.85
N ARG A 10 1.53 32.95 -5.55
CA ARG A 10 1.60 31.65 -4.86
C ARG A 10 0.64 30.65 -5.53
N PRO A 11 1.04 29.37 -5.72
CA PRO A 11 0.16 28.34 -6.28
C PRO A 11 -1.15 28.25 -5.51
N LYS A 12 -2.28 28.01 -6.17
CA LYS A 12 -3.64 28.04 -5.58
C LYS A 12 -3.78 27.13 -4.35
N TYR A 13 -3.11 25.98 -4.35
CA TYR A 13 -3.19 24.96 -3.27
C TYR A 13 -1.95 24.93 -2.37
N TYR A 14 -1.18 26.01 -2.29
CA TYR A 14 0.08 26.07 -1.51
C TYR A 14 -0.09 25.85 0.00
N GLN A 15 -1.32 25.99 0.53
CA GLN A 15 -1.63 25.82 1.95
C GLN A 15 -1.97 24.38 2.33
N ALA A 16 -2.10 23.46 1.36
CA ALA A 16 -2.40 22.07 1.65
C ALA A 16 -1.34 21.47 2.60
N THR A 17 -1.81 20.92 3.71
CA THR A 17 -0.95 20.40 4.78
C THR A 17 -0.63 18.92 4.60
N SER A 18 -1.45 18.21 3.82
CA SER A 18 -1.32 16.79 3.54
C SER A 18 -1.69 16.46 2.09
N ALA A 19 -1.36 15.25 1.63
CA ALA A 19 -1.67 14.82 0.26
C ALA A 19 -3.18 14.65 0.10
N LYS A 20 -3.83 14.07 1.10
CA LYS A 20 -5.28 13.92 1.18
C LYS A 20 -6.02 15.25 1.01
N GLU A 21 -5.57 16.29 1.73
CA GLU A 21 -6.13 17.64 1.63
C GLU A 21 -5.92 18.25 0.25
N LEU A 22 -4.71 18.17 -0.30
CA LEU A 22 -4.40 18.65 -1.64
C LEU A 22 -5.31 18.00 -2.69
N LEU A 23 -5.43 16.66 -2.64
CA LEU A 23 -6.21 15.90 -3.61
C LEU A 23 -7.68 16.34 -3.56
N ASP A 24 -8.26 16.47 -2.36
CA ASP A 24 -9.66 16.88 -2.21
C ASP A 24 -9.89 18.35 -2.65
N GLN A 25 -8.94 19.26 -2.41
CA GLN A 25 -9.02 20.66 -2.87
C GLN A 25 -8.98 20.78 -4.41
N ILE A 26 -8.10 20.03 -5.07
CA ILE A 26 -8.06 19.97 -6.54
C ILE A 26 -9.35 19.31 -7.05
N GLY A 27 -9.78 18.22 -6.41
CA GLY A 27 -11.03 17.52 -6.73
C GLY A 27 -12.23 18.46 -6.70
N GLN A 28 -12.31 19.34 -5.71
CA GLN A 28 -13.36 20.37 -5.61
C GLN A 28 -13.36 21.33 -6.80
N SER A 29 -12.17 21.78 -7.24
CA SER A 29 -12.06 22.67 -8.39
C SER A 29 -12.49 21.98 -9.68
N VAL A 30 -12.10 20.72 -9.87
CA VAL A 30 -12.52 19.90 -11.02
C VAL A 30 -14.02 19.61 -10.99
N HIS A 31 -14.56 19.29 -9.81
CA HIS A 31 -15.99 19.06 -9.60
C HIS A 31 -16.82 20.29 -9.97
N ALA A 32 -16.41 21.49 -9.55
CA ALA A 32 -17.12 22.73 -9.87
C ALA A 32 -17.25 22.97 -11.38
N GLU A 33 -16.25 22.56 -12.17
CA GLU A 33 -16.35 22.60 -13.63
C GLU A 33 -17.29 21.53 -14.19
N VAL A 34 -17.15 20.27 -13.77
CA VAL A 34 -17.98 19.16 -14.27
C VAL A 34 -19.45 19.39 -13.92
N GLN A 35 -19.73 19.80 -12.69
CA GLN A 35 -21.07 20.09 -12.22
C GLN A 35 -21.76 21.19 -13.06
N ARG A 36 -21.03 22.23 -13.46
CA ARG A 36 -21.59 23.31 -14.30
C ARG A 36 -22.06 22.79 -15.65
N ASP A 37 -21.38 21.79 -16.19
CA ASP A 37 -21.71 21.18 -17.48
C ASP A 37 -22.84 20.14 -17.35
N ALA A 38 -22.81 19.32 -16.30
CA ALA A 38 -23.80 18.27 -16.03
C ALA A 38 -25.19 18.83 -15.67
N LYS A 39 -25.24 19.94 -14.90
CA LYS A 39 -26.48 20.60 -14.44
C LYS A 39 -27.48 20.97 -15.55
N LYS A 40 -27.05 20.99 -16.81
CA LYS A 40 -27.91 21.26 -17.97
C LYS A 40 -28.79 20.06 -18.36
N TYR A 41 -28.52 18.87 -17.81
CA TYR A 41 -29.13 17.59 -18.19
C TYR A 41 -29.74 16.84 -16.99
N VAL A 42 -29.98 17.55 -15.88
CA VAL A 42 -30.53 17.01 -14.62
C VAL A 42 -31.84 16.28 -14.87
N SER A 43 -32.73 16.84 -15.69
CA SER A 43 -34.07 16.29 -15.95
C SER A 43 -34.05 14.89 -16.56
N GLU A 44 -33.01 14.58 -17.33
CA GLU A 44 -32.87 13.31 -18.06
C GLU A 44 -32.06 12.27 -17.28
N LEU A 45 -31.10 12.72 -16.46
CA LEU A 45 -30.12 11.83 -15.82
C LEU A 45 -30.34 11.65 -14.31
N LYS A 46 -31.16 12.48 -13.67
CA LYS A 46 -31.45 12.31 -12.23
C LYS A 46 -32.40 11.13 -12.02
N GLY A 47 -31.92 10.12 -11.29
CA GLY A 47 -32.74 9.00 -10.87
C GLY A 47 -33.65 9.36 -9.71
N ASN A 48 -34.80 8.69 -9.66
CA ASN A 48 -35.78 8.77 -8.60
C ASN A 48 -36.06 7.37 -8.06
N LEU A 49 -35.59 7.10 -6.83
CA LEU A 49 -35.75 5.80 -6.18
C LEU A 49 -37.21 5.36 -6.15
N SER A 50 -38.17 6.27 -5.92
CA SER A 50 -39.59 5.93 -5.84
C SER A 50 -40.23 5.47 -7.14
N ARG A 51 -39.55 5.65 -8.28
CA ARG A 51 -39.97 5.13 -9.59
C ARG A 51 -39.23 3.85 -9.98
N ALA A 52 -38.24 3.42 -9.21
CA ALA A 52 -37.49 2.20 -9.50
C ALA A 52 -38.41 0.98 -9.38
N THR A 53 -38.28 0.06 -10.33
CA THR A 53 -39.08 -1.18 -10.42
C THR A 53 -38.19 -2.41 -10.29
N TYR A 54 -38.70 -3.50 -9.72
CA TYR A 54 -37.96 -4.75 -9.56
C TYR A 54 -38.90 -5.96 -9.55
N PRO A 55 -38.40 -7.18 -9.87
CA PRO A 55 -39.24 -8.35 -10.10
C PRO A 55 -40.05 -8.84 -8.89
N LYS A 56 -39.60 -8.54 -7.67
CA LYS A 56 -40.25 -8.94 -6.41
C LYS A 56 -41.22 -7.89 -5.88
N ASP A 57 -41.47 -6.82 -6.63
CA ASP A 57 -42.45 -5.82 -6.27
C ASP A 57 -43.87 -6.36 -6.53
N GLU A 58 -44.51 -6.90 -5.49
CA GLU A 58 -45.88 -7.43 -5.54
C GLU A 58 -46.94 -6.33 -5.70
N SER A 59 -46.56 -5.05 -5.56
CA SER A 59 -47.45 -3.92 -5.70
C SER A 59 -46.70 -2.74 -6.33
N PRO A 60 -46.60 -2.66 -7.68
CA PRO A 60 -45.91 -1.57 -8.38
C PRO A 60 -46.50 -0.16 -8.13
N LYS A 61 -47.57 -0.05 -7.34
CA LYS A 61 -48.15 1.21 -6.84
C LYS A 61 -47.62 1.60 -5.44
N GLY A 62 -46.95 0.71 -4.72
CA GLY A 62 -46.22 0.98 -3.49
C GLY A 62 -44.83 1.47 -3.85
N THR A 63 -44.57 2.76 -3.67
CA THR A 63 -43.30 3.34 -4.11
C THR A 63 -42.15 2.80 -3.28
N THR A 64 -41.08 2.34 -3.94
CA THR A 64 -39.76 2.20 -3.33
C THR A 64 -39.46 3.43 -2.48
N SER A 65 -38.94 3.24 -1.27
CA SER A 65 -38.69 4.36 -0.38
C SER A 65 -37.78 5.39 -1.08
N PRO A 66 -38.13 6.68 -1.07
CA PRO A 66 -37.22 7.73 -1.55
C PRO A 66 -35.99 7.85 -0.63
N ASP A 67 -36.03 7.25 0.57
CA ASP A 67 -34.87 7.15 1.43
C ASP A 67 -34.03 5.91 1.08
N PRO A 68 -32.79 6.07 0.57
CA PRO A 68 -31.93 4.93 0.28
C PRO A 68 -31.56 4.10 1.52
N CYS A 69 -31.75 4.62 2.75
CA CYS A 69 -31.48 3.87 3.96
C CYS A 69 -32.48 2.73 4.23
N HIS A 70 -33.61 2.70 3.52
CA HIS A 70 -34.62 1.64 3.63
C HIS A 70 -34.52 0.60 2.51
N LEU A 71 -33.45 0.62 1.71
CA LEU A 71 -33.24 -0.43 0.70
C LEU A 71 -32.86 -1.75 1.39
N ASP A 72 -33.38 -2.86 0.85
CA ASP A 72 -33.14 -4.22 1.33
C ASP A 72 -32.93 -5.10 0.11
N TYR A 73 -31.75 -5.70 0.00
CA TYR A 73 -31.35 -6.49 -1.17
C TYR A 73 -32.28 -7.70 -1.42
N ARG A 74 -33.02 -8.17 -0.41
CA ARG A 74 -33.94 -9.29 -0.55
C ARG A 74 -35.16 -8.94 -1.38
N TYR A 75 -35.56 -7.67 -1.37
CA TYR A 75 -36.79 -7.18 -1.98
C TYR A 75 -36.50 -6.18 -3.12
N HIS A 76 -35.61 -5.22 -2.88
CA HIS A 76 -35.37 -4.07 -3.75
C HIS A 76 -34.19 -4.30 -4.72
N THR A 77 -34.24 -5.36 -5.53
CA THR A 77 -33.17 -5.68 -6.50
C THR A 77 -33.68 -6.27 -7.81
N ASN A 78 -32.99 -5.97 -8.90
CA ASN A 78 -33.14 -6.52 -10.24
C ASN A 78 -32.29 -7.79 -10.48
N VAL A 79 -31.54 -8.26 -9.48
CA VAL A 79 -30.79 -9.52 -9.57
C VAL A 79 -31.74 -10.71 -9.45
N THR A 80 -31.84 -11.51 -10.53
CA THR A 80 -32.77 -12.66 -10.60
C THR A 80 -32.10 -14.03 -10.48
N LYS A 81 -30.75 -14.09 -10.40
CA LYS A 81 -30.00 -15.35 -10.45
C LYS A 81 -29.98 -16.15 -9.13
N GLY A 82 -30.48 -15.57 -8.04
CA GLY A 82 -30.56 -16.18 -6.69
C GLY A 82 -29.21 -16.65 -6.12
N HIS A 83 -29.28 -17.41 -5.02
CA HIS A 83 -28.12 -17.99 -4.31
C HIS A 83 -27.11 -16.96 -3.80
N GLY A 84 -27.59 -15.91 -3.13
CA GLY A 84 -26.72 -14.89 -2.51
C GLY A 84 -26.17 -13.85 -3.50
N LYS A 85 -26.36 -14.02 -4.80
CA LYS A 85 -25.89 -13.07 -5.83
C LYS A 85 -26.52 -11.69 -5.71
N GLU A 86 -27.68 -11.60 -5.08
CA GLU A 86 -28.37 -10.36 -4.74
C GLU A 86 -27.70 -9.59 -3.59
N TYR A 87 -26.92 -10.25 -2.74
CA TYR A 87 -26.31 -9.62 -1.57
C TYR A 87 -25.05 -8.82 -1.98
N PRO A 88 -24.97 -7.51 -1.71
CA PRO A 88 -23.86 -6.68 -2.18
C PRO A 88 -22.48 -7.12 -1.67
N CYS A 89 -22.40 -7.66 -0.45
CA CYS A 89 -21.16 -8.08 0.19
C CYS A 89 -20.92 -9.60 0.09
N GLU A 90 -21.61 -10.32 -0.80
CA GLU A 90 -21.41 -11.76 -0.97
C GLU A 90 -19.95 -12.08 -1.37
N ASP A 91 -19.38 -13.12 -0.75
CA ASP A 91 -17.97 -13.52 -0.91
C ASP A 91 -16.95 -12.40 -0.60
N ARG A 92 -17.33 -11.39 0.20
CA ARG A 92 -16.40 -10.34 0.66
C ARG A 92 -15.94 -10.64 2.09
N PRO A 93 -14.64 -10.46 2.40
CA PRO A 93 -14.15 -10.67 3.75
C PRO A 93 -14.80 -9.65 4.70
N GLU A 94 -15.12 -10.10 5.91
CA GLU A 94 -15.69 -9.22 6.94
C GLU A 94 -14.72 -8.12 7.37
N VAL A 95 -13.42 -8.42 7.38
CA VAL A 95 -12.37 -7.49 7.78
C VAL A 95 -12.18 -6.45 6.67
N ARG A 96 -12.35 -5.17 7.02
CA ARG A 96 -12.14 -4.04 6.10
C ARG A 96 -10.78 -3.37 6.26
N PHE A 97 -10.23 -3.41 7.48
CA PHE A 97 -8.98 -2.77 7.88
C PHE A 97 -8.03 -3.83 8.42
N SER A 98 -7.41 -4.60 7.52
CA SER A 98 -6.53 -5.68 7.94
C SER A 98 -5.15 -5.17 8.33
N ASP A 99 -4.60 -5.74 9.40
CA ASP A 99 -3.20 -5.54 9.80
C ASP A 99 -2.23 -6.52 9.12
N THR A 100 -2.75 -7.62 8.58
CA THR A 100 -1.97 -8.69 7.94
C THR A 100 -2.04 -8.63 6.42
N GLU A 101 -3.20 -8.27 5.87
CA GLU A 101 -3.42 -8.19 4.43
C GLU A 101 -3.00 -6.83 3.87
N GLY A 102 -2.39 -6.83 2.68
CA GLY A 102 -1.85 -5.65 2.03
C GLY A 102 -2.60 -5.25 0.75
N ALA A 103 -2.10 -4.19 0.12
CA ALA A 103 -2.60 -3.75 -1.17
C ALA A 103 -2.26 -4.76 -2.28
N GLN A 104 -3.17 -4.90 -3.25
CA GLN A 104 -3.03 -5.76 -4.42
C GLN A 104 -2.42 -4.98 -5.57
N CYS A 105 -1.19 -5.32 -5.98
CA CYS A 105 -0.48 -4.60 -7.03
C CYS A 105 -0.24 -5.44 -8.30
N ASP A 106 -0.76 -6.67 -8.38
CA ASP A 106 -0.49 -7.56 -9.50
C ASP A 106 -1.26 -7.17 -10.77
N LYS A 107 -0.68 -7.47 -11.95
CA LYS A 107 -1.32 -7.23 -13.26
C LYS A 107 -2.61 -8.03 -13.48
N SER A 108 -2.75 -9.16 -12.79
CA SER A 108 -3.99 -9.96 -12.79
C SER A 108 -5.13 -9.24 -12.05
N LYS A 109 -4.80 -8.38 -11.08
CA LYS A 109 -5.77 -7.64 -10.26
C LYS A 109 -5.96 -6.19 -10.69
N ILE A 110 -5.06 -5.62 -11.49
CA ILE A 110 -5.15 -4.22 -11.93
C ILE A 110 -4.95 -4.12 -13.45
N LYS A 111 -5.91 -3.48 -14.13
CA LYS A 111 -6.00 -3.37 -15.60
C LYS A 111 -4.74 -2.76 -16.23
N ASP A 112 -4.21 -1.72 -15.61
CA ASP A 112 -3.15 -0.87 -16.16
C ASP A 112 -1.74 -1.29 -15.76
N ASN A 113 -1.60 -2.32 -14.92
CA ASN A 113 -0.31 -2.73 -14.40
C ASN A 113 0.46 -3.53 -15.45
N LYS A 114 1.62 -3.00 -15.85
CA LYS A 114 2.52 -3.64 -16.82
C LYS A 114 3.73 -4.21 -16.09
N GLY A 115 3.66 -5.50 -15.76
CA GLY A 115 4.75 -6.20 -15.10
C GLY A 115 5.00 -5.76 -13.64
N LYS A 116 6.26 -5.87 -13.21
CA LYS A 116 6.67 -5.70 -11.81
C LYS A 116 7.08 -4.26 -11.46
N SER A 117 7.49 -3.45 -12.43
CA SER A 117 8.12 -2.14 -12.21
C SER A 117 7.14 -0.96 -12.14
N GLU A 118 6.03 -0.97 -12.88
CA GLU A 118 5.09 0.15 -12.94
C GLU A 118 3.66 -0.29 -12.63
N GLY A 119 2.95 0.49 -11.81
CA GLY A 119 1.50 0.31 -11.63
C GLY A 119 0.89 0.99 -10.42
N ALA A 120 -0.41 0.78 -10.27
CA ALA A 120 -1.17 1.13 -9.07
C ALA A 120 -1.22 -0.05 -8.09
N CYS A 121 -1.62 0.22 -6.86
CA CYS A 121 -1.85 -0.79 -5.83
C CYS A 121 -3.24 -0.59 -5.24
N ALA A 122 -4.15 -1.55 -5.43
CA ALA A 122 -5.51 -1.45 -4.93
C ALA A 122 -5.50 -1.72 -3.43
N PRO A 123 -6.01 -0.81 -2.58
CA PRO A 123 -6.04 -0.99 -1.14
C PRO A 123 -6.96 -2.17 -0.77
N TYR A 124 -6.72 -2.79 0.39
CA TYR A 124 -7.47 -3.97 0.81
C TYR A 124 -8.99 -3.69 0.92
N ARG A 125 -9.36 -2.48 1.37
CA ARG A 125 -10.75 -2.01 1.36
C ARG A 125 -11.38 -2.10 -0.03
N ARG A 126 -10.68 -1.64 -1.07
CA ARG A 126 -11.17 -1.70 -2.46
C ARG A 126 -11.39 -3.13 -2.90
N SER A 127 -10.46 -4.06 -2.62
CA SER A 127 -10.64 -5.47 -3.00
C SER A 127 -11.85 -6.13 -2.35
N SER A 128 -12.28 -5.60 -1.21
CA SER A 128 -13.42 -6.11 -0.44
C SER A 128 -14.72 -5.37 -0.71
N LEU A 129 -14.76 -4.35 -1.57
CA LEU A 129 -15.93 -3.49 -1.82
C LEU A 129 -17.23 -4.30 -2.03
N CYS A 130 -18.32 -3.87 -1.38
CA CYS A 130 -19.65 -4.49 -1.49
C CYS A 130 -20.33 -4.14 -2.82
N ASP A 131 -19.84 -4.72 -3.90
CA ASP A 131 -20.29 -4.52 -5.29
C ASP A 131 -20.65 -5.83 -6.01
N HIS A 132 -20.81 -6.93 -5.26
CA HIS A 132 -20.96 -8.27 -5.82
C HIS A 132 -22.18 -8.34 -6.76
N HIS A 133 -23.33 -7.86 -6.27
CA HIS A 133 -24.62 -7.93 -6.96
C HIS A 133 -24.65 -7.17 -8.28
N LEU A 134 -23.85 -6.10 -8.41
CA LEU A 134 -23.73 -5.33 -9.65
C LEU A 134 -23.30 -6.22 -10.84
N SER A 135 -22.48 -7.23 -10.58
CA SER A 135 -22.05 -8.19 -11.62
C SER A 135 -23.17 -9.12 -12.08
N TYR A 136 -24.32 -9.14 -11.39
CA TYR A 136 -25.46 -10.03 -11.65
C TYR A 136 -26.76 -9.28 -11.98
N MET A 137 -26.71 -7.95 -12.07
CA MET A 137 -27.83 -7.14 -12.56
C MET A 137 -28.29 -7.64 -13.92
N ASN A 138 -29.61 -7.64 -14.12
CA ASN A 138 -30.20 -7.93 -15.42
C ASN A 138 -30.32 -6.62 -16.20
N ALA A 139 -29.51 -6.44 -17.24
CA ALA A 139 -29.49 -5.21 -18.04
C ALA A 139 -30.82 -4.94 -18.77
N GLY A 140 -31.61 -5.97 -19.06
CA GLY A 140 -32.96 -5.82 -19.61
C GLY A 140 -34.01 -5.35 -18.61
N LYS A 141 -33.74 -5.44 -17.30
CA LYS A 141 -34.61 -4.95 -16.21
C LYS A 141 -34.05 -3.72 -15.49
N THR A 142 -32.74 -3.50 -15.56
CA THR A 142 -32.04 -2.35 -14.97
C THR A 142 -31.77 -1.33 -16.07
N ASN A 143 -32.77 -1.02 -16.89
CA ASN A 143 -32.59 -0.27 -18.14
C ASN A 143 -32.86 1.23 -18.01
N THR A 144 -33.33 1.70 -16.86
CA THR A 144 -33.64 3.10 -16.58
C THR A 144 -32.64 3.71 -15.60
N THR A 145 -32.54 5.05 -15.63
CA THR A 145 -31.81 5.84 -14.64
C THR A 145 -32.24 5.52 -13.20
N ASP A 146 -33.54 5.30 -12.97
CA ASP A 146 -34.12 5.01 -11.66
C ASP A 146 -33.66 3.63 -11.14
N ASN A 147 -33.70 2.61 -11.99
CA ASN A 147 -33.29 1.25 -11.61
C ASN A 147 -31.78 1.15 -11.40
N LEU A 148 -30.97 1.87 -12.19
CA LEU A 148 -29.53 1.93 -11.94
C LEU A 148 -29.24 2.62 -10.60
N LEU A 149 -29.94 3.71 -10.28
CA LEU A 149 -29.76 4.42 -9.01
C LEU A 149 -30.04 3.52 -7.80
N LEU A 150 -31.10 2.69 -7.88
CA LEU A 150 -31.45 1.70 -6.86
C LEU A 150 -30.26 0.77 -6.55
N GLU A 151 -29.70 0.14 -7.58
CA GLU A 151 -28.62 -0.85 -7.42
C GLU A 151 -27.32 -0.22 -6.91
N VAL A 152 -27.02 1.01 -7.34
CA VAL A 152 -25.86 1.77 -6.86
C VAL A 152 -26.03 2.19 -5.40
N CYS A 153 -27.23 2.66 -5.02
CA CYS A 153 -27.53 2.99 -3.63
C CYS A 153 -27.46 1.75 -2.73
N MET A 154 -27.92 0.59 -3.21
CA MET A 154 -27.78 -0.70 -2.52
C MET A 154 -26.30 -1.02 -2.25
N SER A 155 -25.43 -0.91 -3.26
CA SER A 155 -23.97 -1.10 -3.08
C SER A 155 -23.42 -0.16 -2.00
N ALA A 156 -23.75 1.13 -2.09
CA ALA A 156 -23.26 2.14 -1.17
C ALA A 156 -23.75 1.91 0.28
N GLN A 157 -25.03 1.62 0.48
CA GLN A 157 -25.62 1.37 1.80
C GLN A 157 -24.92 0.21 2.51
N TYR A 158 -24.77 -0.94 1.84
CA TYR A 158 -24.17 -2.13 2.43
C TYR A 158 -22.65 -1.98 2.63
N GLU A 159 -21.96 -1.28 1.72
CA GLU A 159 -20.56 -0.88 1.92
C GLU A 159 -20.39 0.00 3.17
N GLY A 160 -21.26 1.01 3.33
CA GLY A 160 -21.25 1.91 4.48
C GLY A 160 -21.53 1.19 5.80
N GLN A 161 -22.50 0.27 5.80
CA GLN A 161 -22.81 -0.60 6.94
C GLN A 161 -21.62 -1.47 7.33
N SER A 162 -20.96 -2.11 6.35
CA SER A 162 -19.79 -2.96 6.57
C SER A 162 -18.60 -2.19 7.16
N ILE A 163 -18.27 -1.02 6.58
CA ILE A 163 -17.19 -0.15 7.07
C ILE A 163 -17.47 0.29 8.50
N ARG A 164 -18.68 0.79 8.80
CA ARG A 164 -19.05 1.25 10.14
C ARG A 164 -18.95 0.12 11.15
N GLY A 165 -19.51 -1.04 10.84
CA GLY A 165 -19.50 -2.20 11.73
C GLY A 165 -18.08 -2.63 12.12
N GLN A 166 -17.12 -2.57 11.20
CA GLN A 166 -15.71 -2.81 11.53
C GLN A 166 -15.08 -1.64 12.27
N HIS A 167 -15.30 -0.41 11.83
CA HIS A 167 -14.73 0.77 12.47
C HIS A 167 -15.13 0.87 13.95
N ASP A 168 -16.38 0.58 14.30
CA ASP A 168 -16.87 0.62 15.68
C ASP A 168 -16.27 -0.50 16.55
N LYS A 169 -15.98 -1.69 15.99
CA LYS A 169 -15.24 -2.76 16.69
C LYS A 169 -13.82 -2.32 17.05
N HIS A 170 -13.13 -1.61 16.14
CA HIS A 170 -11.73 -1.21 16.29
C HIS A 170 -11.52 0.13 17.02
N LYS A 171 -12.58 0.92 17.26
CA LYS A 171 -12.52 2.12 18.13
C LYS A 171 -12.16 1.77 19.58
N LEU A 172 -12.46 0.56 20.02
CA LEU A 172 -12.14 0.08 21.38
C LEU A 172 -10.61 -0.05 21.58
N ASP A 173 -9.83 -0.14 20.50
CA ASP A 173 -8.37 -0.20 20.52
C ASP A 173 -7.73 1.18 20.19
N ASN A 174 -8.13 2.22 20.93
CA ASN A 174 -7.42 3.48 21.28
C ASN A 174 -6.48 4.24 20.29
N ASN A 175 -6.47 3.99 18.97
CA ASN A 175 -5.60 4.72 18.04
C ASN A 175 -6.28 5.29 16.78
N ASN A 176 -7.58 5.06 16.57
CA ASN A 176 -8.30 5.48 15.37
C ASN A 176 -9.38 6.53 15.70
N SER A 177 -9.09 7.81 15.42
CA SER A 177 -10.00 8.92 15.72
C SER A 177 -11.25 8.91 14.83
N SER A 178 -12.37 9.45 15.36
CA SER A 178 -13.68 9.58 14.69
C SER A 178 -13.66 10.23 13.29
N SER A 179 -12.65 11.03 12.96
CA SER A 179 -12.43 11.61 11.61
C SER A 179 -12.07 10.59 10.52
N GLN A 180 -11.69 9.36 10.89
CA GLN A 180 -11.32 8.33 9.92
C GLN A 180 -12.54 7.73 9.21
N LEU A 181 -13.68 7.58 9.88
CA LEU A 181 -14.87 6.96 9.28
C LEU A 181 -15.32 7.70 8.01
N CYS A 182 -15.49 9.01 8.08
CA CYS A 182 -15.92 9.81 6.91
C CYS A 182 -14.90 9.73 5.76
N THR A 183 -13.60 9.66 6.07
CA THR A 183 -12.53 9.54 5.07
C THR A 183 -12.60 8.19 4.35
N VAL A 184 -12.79 7.09 5.09
CA VAL A 184 -12.91 5.75 4.48
C VAL A 184 -14.19 5.65 3.65
N LEU A 185 -15.31 6.19 4.15
CA LEU A 185 -16.56 6.27 3.38
C LEU A 185 -16.38 7.07 2.09
N ALA A 186 -15.67 8.20 2.13
CA ALA A 186 -15.33 9.00 0.95
C ALA A 186 -14.49 8.21 -0.08
N ARG A 187 -13.53 7.40 0.37
CA ARG A 187 -12.73 6.53 -0.51
C ARG A 187 -13.58 5.44 -1.17
N SER A 188 -14.47 4.78 -0.43
CA SER A 188 -15.41 3.79 -1.00
C SER A 188 -16.43 4.43 -1.93
N PHE A 189 -16.96 5.60 -1.59
CA PHE A 189 -17.84 6.38 -2.47
C PHE A 189 -17.17 6.71 -3.81
N ALA A 190 -15.92 7.18 -3.78
CA ALA A 190 -15.17 7.49 -4.99
C ALA A 190 -14.87 6.24 -5.83
N ASP A 191 -14.59 5.10 -5.20
CA ASP A 191 -14.40 3.84 -5.92
C ASP A 191 -15.69 3.31 -6.55
N ILE A 192 -16.84 3.43 -5.86
CA ILE A 192 -18.15 3.14 -6.45
C ILE A 192 -18.37 4.05 -7.68
N GLY A 193 -18.07 5.34 -7.56
CA GLY A 193 -18.16 6.28 -8.68
C GLY A 193 -17.28 5.87 -9.86
N ASP A 194 -16.05 5.41 -9.63
CA ASP A 194 -15.20 4.94 -10.72
C ASP A 194 -15.69 3.63 -11.35
N ILE A 195 -16.37 2.77 -10.59
CA ILE A 195 -17.01 1.57 -11.15
C ILE A 195 -18.11 1.98 -12.13
N ILE A 196 -19.02 2.85 -11.70
CA ILE A 196 -20.16 3.28 -12.53
C ILE A 196 -19.67 4.04 -13.76
N ARG A 197 -18.65 4.89 -13.61
CA ARG A 197 -18.05 5.66 -14.71
C ARG A 197 -17.17 4.84 -15.65
N GLY A 198 -16.95 3.55 -15.38
CA GLY A 198 -16.08 2.69 -16.20
C GLY A 198 -14.59 3.03 -16.08
N ARG A 199 -14.19 3.72 -15.00
CA ARG A 199 -12.81 4.18 -14.72
C ARG A 199 -12.07 3.30 -13.72
N ASP A 200 -12.77 2.40 -13.05
CA ASP A 200 -12.20 1.50 -12.06
C ASP A 200 -11.13 0.58 -12.66
N LEU A 201 -9.93 0.65 -12.08
CA LEU A 201 -8.72 -0.07 -12.48
C LEU A 201 -8.71 -1.52 -11.96
N TYR A 202 -9.56 -1.86 -10.99
CA TYR A 202 -9.56 -3.18 -10.36
C TYR A 202 -10.19 -4.27 -11.25
N ARG A 203 -9.54 -5.43 -11.32
CA ARG A 203 -10.00 -6.61 -12.07
C ARG A 203 -10.63 -7.62 -11.13
N ARG A 204 -11.91 -7.92 -11.36
CA ARG A 204 -12.70 -8.90 -10.62
C ARG A 204 -12.63 -10.29 -11.26
N ASP A 205 -12.73 -10.33 -12.60
CA ASP A 205 -12.82 -11.56 -13.39
C ASP A 205 -11.59 -11.73 -14.29
N LYS A 206 -11.38 -12.96 -14.78
CA LYS A 206 -10.39 -13.25 -15.83
C LYS A 206 -10.96 -12.84 -17.20
N GLY A 207 -10.23 -12.02 -17.94
CA GLY A 207 -10.62 -11.56 -19.29
C GLY A 207 -10.27 -10.10 -19.54
N GLU A 208 -10.42 -9.64 -20.79
CA GLU A 208 -10.18 -8.24 -21.15
C GLU A 208 -11.29 -7.31 -20.62
N GLU A 209 -12.53 -7.81 -20.57
CA GLU A 209 -13.70 -7.07 -20.10
C GLU A 209 -14.49 -7.88 -19.08
N THR A 210 -14.74 -7.28 -17.90
CA THR A 210 -15.45 -7.95 -16.79
C THR A 210 -16.94 -8.05 -17.07
N LYS A 211 -17.61 -8.99 -16.41
CA LYS A 211 -19.07 -9.15 -16.54
C LYS A 211 -19.82 -7.87 -16.10
N LEU A 212 -19.34 -7.25 -15.03
CA LEU A 212 -19.85 -5.97 -14.54
C LEU A 212 -19.74 -4.86 -15.58
N GLU A 213 -18.59 -4.72 -16.25
CA GLU A 213 -18.42 -3.66 -17.25
C GLU A 213 -19.37 -3.85 -18.44
N LYS A 214 -19.56 -5.10 -18.89
CA LYS A 214 -20.52 -5.42 -19.95
C LYS A 214 -21.95 -5.03 -19.57
N ASN A 215 -22.37 -5.38 -18.36
CA ASN A 215 -23.69 -5.02 -17.85
C ASN A 215 -23.85 -3.49 -17.79
N LEU A 216 -22.86 -2.76 -17.27
CA LEU A 216 -22.92 -1.29 -17.21
C LEU A 216 -22.99 -0.67 -18.60
N LYS A 217 -22.20 -1.15 -19.58
CA LYS A 217 -22.29 -0.70 -20.98
C LYS A 217 -23.68 -0.88 -21.56
N GLU A 218 -24.30 -2.04 -21.33
CA GLU A 218 -25.64 -2.33 -21.83
C GLU A 218 -26.70 -1.45 -21.18
N ILE A 219 -26.60 -1.22 -19.86
CA ILE A 219 -27.49 -0.31 -19.12
C ILE A 219 -27.37 1.12 -19.65
N PHE A 220 -26.14 1.64 -19.80
CA PHE A 220 -25.93 2.99 -20.30
C PHE A 220 -26.31 3.15 -21.78
N LYS A 221 -26.20 2.09 -22.60
CA LYS A 221 -26.77 2.06 -23.95
C LYS A 221 -28.30 2.22 -23.91
N ASN A 222 -28.98 1.55 -22.98
CA ASN A 222 -30.43 1.68 -22.84
C ASN A 222 -30.83 3.10 -22.39
N ILE A 223 -30.15 3.64 -21.37
CA ILE A 223 -30.33 5.03 -20.92
C ILE A 223 -30.11 6.01 -22.09
N TYR A 224 -29.03 5.84 -22.86
CA TYR A 224 -28.75 6.67 -24.04
C TYR A 224 -29.84 6.60 -25.11
N ASN A 225 -30.47 5.44 -25.30
CA ASN A 225 -31.55 5.27 -26.26
C ASN A 225 -32.83 5.99 -25.82
N GLU A 226 -33.08 6.09 -24.51
CA GLU A 226 -34.21 6.81 -23.92
C GLU A 226 -34.03 8.34 -23.91
N LEU A 227 -32.79 8.84 -24.04
CA LEU A 227 -32.52 10.28 -24.13
C LEU A 227 -33.25 10.89 -25.34
N THR A 228 -33.98 11.98 -25.08
CA THR A 228 -34.67 12.72 -26.14
C THR A 228 -33.69 13.56 -26.96
N THR A 229 -34.01 13.79 -28.24
CA THR A 229 -33.31 14.77 -29.09
C THR A 229 -33.75 16.22 -28.81
N LYS A 230 -34.80 16.43 -28.00
CA LYS A 230 -35.21 17.78 -27.59
C LYS A 230 -34.05 18.41 -26.80
N ASN A 231 -33.69 19.64 -27.17
CA ASN A 231 -32.59 20.43 -26.58
C ASN A 231 -31.15 19.95 -26.85
N GLY A 232 -30.93 19.00 -27.76
CA GLY A 232 -29.57 18.59 -28.11
C GLY A 232 -28.90 17.63 -27.11
N THR A 233 -29.68 17.04 -26.18
CA THR A 233 -29.17 16.21 -25.09
C THR A 233 -28.44 14.97 -25.59
N LYS A 234 -28.96 14.33 -26.65
CA LYS A 234 -28.36 13.12 -27.22
C LYS A 234 -27.05 13.44 -27.98
N GLU A 235 -27.02 14.58 -28.66
CA GLU A 235 -25.91 15.10 -29.48
C GLU A 235 -24.68 15.46 -28.64
N ARG A 236 -24.85 15.69 -27.33
CA ARG A 236 -23.73 15.82 -26.39
C ARG A 236 -22.91 14.53 -26.28
N TYR A 237 -23.58 13.38 -26.31
CA TYR A 237 -22.96 12.09 -25.99
C TYR A 237 -22.58 11.32 -27.25
N ASN A 238 -21.40 11.65 -27.79
CA ASN A 238 -20.91 11.06 -29.04
C ASN A 238 -20.16 9.73 -28.86
N ASP A 239 -19.83 9.35 -27.62
CA ASP A 239 -19.24 8.04 -27.31
C ASP A 239 -20.33 6.98 -27.15
N THR A 240 -20.53 6.17 -28.18
CA THR A 240 -21.54 5.11 -28.22
C THR A 240 -20.99 3.72 -27.88
N ASP A 241 -19.70 3.63 -27.53
CA ASP A 241 -19.07 2.36 -27.14
C ASP A 241 -18.98 2.23 -25.62
N ASN A 242 -18.44 3.24 -24.94
CA ASN A 242 -18.25 3.20 -23.49
C ASN A 242 -19.18 4.16 -22.74
N TYR A 243 -19.74 5.16 -23.44
CA TYR A 243 -20.62 6.18 -22.87
C TYR A 243 -19.96 7.01 -21.76
N PHE A 244 -18.64 7.25 -21.81
CA PHE A 244 -17.90 7.84 -20.68
C PHE A 244 -18.47 9.18 -20.20
N GLN A 245 -18.81 10.08 -21.13
CA GLN A 245 -19.39 11.38 -20.78
C GLN A 245 -20.80 11.26 -20.18
N LEU A 246 -21.63 10.36 -20.73
CA LEU A 246 -22.97 10.09 -20.18
C LEU A 246 -22.89 9.49 -18.77
N ARG A 247 -21.96 8.56 -18.53
CA ARG A 247 -21.73 7.96 -17.21
C ARG A 247 -21.23 8.97 -16.18
N GLU A 248 -20.39 9.92 -16.61
CA GLU A 248 -19.89 10.99 -15.74
C GLU A 248 -21.00 11.95 -15.33
N ASP A 249 -21.80 12.42 -16.29
CA ASP A 249 -22.93 13.30 -16.01
C ASP A 249 -23.99 12.56 -15.16
N TRP A 250 -24.26 11.27 -15.43
CA TRP A 250 -25.14 10.45 -14.59
C TRP A 250 -24.64 10.34 -13.16
N TRP A 251 -23.34 10.09 -12.95
CA TRP A 251 -22.77 10.02 -11.61
C TRP A 251 -22.95 11.36 -10.89
N GLU A 252 -22.60 12.50 -11.51
CA GLU A 252 -22.75 13.82 -10.89
C GLU A 252 -24.18 14.09 -10.44
N GLU A 253 -25.16 13.78 -11.29
CA GLU A 253 -26.57 14.01 -10.97
C GLU A 253 -27.06 13.13 -9.82
N ASN A 254 -26.45 11.95 -9.61
CA ASN A 254 -26.93 10.96 -8.63
C ASN A 254 -26.05 10.83 -7.37
N ARG A 255 -24.85 11.40 -7.36
CA ARG A 255 -23.83 11.23 -6.32
C ARG A 255 -24.32 11.62 -4.92
N GLU A 256 -25.21 12.60 -4.81
CA GLU A 256 -25.80 13.02 -3.53
C GLU A 256 -26.67 11.93 -2.90
N THR A 257 -27.52 11.28 -3.70
CA THR A 257 -28.36 10.17 -3.23
C THR A 257 -27.49 8.98 -2.83
N VAL A 258 -26.43 8.70 -3.60
CA VAL A 258 -25.47 7.64 -3.29
C VAL A 258 -24.67 7.96 -2.02
N TRP A 259 -24.32 9.23 -1.79
CA TRP A 259 -23.68 9.67 -0.54
C TRP A 259 -24.62 9.50 0.66
N LYS A 260 -25.91 9.84 0.50
CA LYS A 260 -26.92 9.54 1.52
C LYS A 260 -26.97 8.05 1.81
N ALA A 261 -26.94 7.19 0.79
CA ALA A 261 -26.92 5.74 0.98
C ALA A 261 -25.70 5.24 1.77
N ILE A 262 -24.47 5.62 1.37
CA ILE A 262 -23.24 5.13 2.03
C ILE A 262 -23.07 5.64 3.48
N THR A 263 -23.69 6.76 3.81
CA THR A 263 -23.64 7.35 5.16
C THR A 263 -24.87 6.99 6.01
N CYS A 264 -25.73 6.07 5.56
CA CYS A 264 -26.87 5.61 6.36
C CYS A 264 -26.42 5.09 7.73
N HIS A 265 -27.07 5.55 8.79
CA HIS A 265 -26.80 5.20 10.19
C HIS A 265 -25.38 5.56 10.70
N VAL A 266 -24.71 6.53 10.09
CA VAL A 266 -23.54 7.16 10.73
C VAL A 266 -24.03 8.03 11.89
N VAL A 267 -23.60 7.72 13.11
CA VAL A 267 -23.97 8.44 14.34
C VAL A 267 -23.25 9.79 14.45
N SER A 268 -23.80 10.70 15.26
CA SER A 268 -23.22 12.02 15.56
C SER A 268 -21.80 11.91 16.14
N GLY A 269 -20.94 12.88 15.81
CA GLY A 269 -19.54 12.95 16.27
C GLY A 269 -18.47 12.56 15.23
N ASN A 270 -18.89 12.20 14.01
CA ASN A 270 -18.01 11.91 12.88
C ASN A 270 -18.05 13.08 11.88
N ASN A 271 -16.99 13.90 11.88
CA ASN A 271 -16.85 14.99 10.94
C ASN A 271 -15.89 14.66 9.79
N TYR A 272 -16.23 15.13 8.59
CA TYR A 272 -15.29 15.10 7.47
C TYR A 272 -14.09 16.00 7.78
N PHE A 273 -12.90 15.62 7.31
CA PHE A 273 -11.65 16.23 7.75
C PHE A 273 -11.44 17.66 7.23
N ARG A 274 -12.07 18.01 6.10
CA ARG A 274 -12.15 19.39 5.60
C ARG A 274 -13.48 20.01 5.96
N HIS A 275 -13.46 21.32 6.21
CA HIS A 275 -14.68 22.12 6.23
C HIS A 275 -15.04 22.44 4.78
N THR A 276 -16.07 21.79 4.27
CA THR A 276 -16.52 21.89 2.88
C THR A 276 -18.01 22.16 2.76
N CYS A 277 -18.71 22.23 3.88
CA CYS A 277 -20.13 22.57 3.91
C CYS A 277 -20.31 24.09 3.82
N SER A 278 -21.50 24.53 3.38
CA SER A 278 -21.85 25.95 3.20
C SER A 278 -21.10 26.62 2.04
N ASP A 279 -20.96 27.94 2.06
CA ASP A 279 -20.27 28.69 0.99
C ASP A 279 -18.74 28.65 1.12
N GLU A 280 -18.05 28.89 0.00
CA GLU A 280 -16.57 28.87 -0.06
C GLU A 280 -15.91 29.93 0.84
N ASN A 281 -16.62 31.02 1.19
CA ASN A 281 -16.07 32.07 2.03
C ASN A 281 -16.22 31.74 3.53
N HIS A 282 -17.20 30.92 3.90
CA HIS A 282 -17.48 30.50 5.28
C HIS A 282 -17.69 28.98 5.38
N PRO A 283 -16.66 28.18 5.07
CA PRO A 283 -16.79 26.73 5.08
C PRO A 283 -17.02 26.21 6.51
N THR A 284 -18.03 25.35 6.67
CA THR A 284 -18.36 24.72 7.94
C THR A 284 -18.05 23.22 7.93
N ALA A 285 -17.93 22.65 9.13
CA ALA A 285 -17.88 21.20 9.30
C ALA A 285 -19.22 20.54 8.94
N THR A 286 -19.18 19.23 8.73
CA THR A 286 -20.39 18.38 8.63
C THR A 286 -21.18 18.36 9.94
N GLN A 287 -22.42 17.85 9.92
CA GLN A 287 -23.31 17.77 11.09
C GLN A 287 -23.01 16.56 12.00
N GLY A 288 -21.75 16.12 12.07
CA GLY A 288 -21.34 14.97 12.88
C GLY A 288 -21.74 13.60 12.34
N ASN A 289 -22.38 13.50 11.18
CA ASN A 289 -22.78 12.24 10.53
C ASN A 289 -22.16 12.09 9.13
N CYS A 290 -20.99 12.70 8.89
CA CYS A 290 -20.35 12.80 7.58
C CYS A 290 -21.21 13.47 6.49
N ARG A 291 -22.24 14.25 6.84
CA ARG A 291 -23.09 14.98 5.88
C ARG A 291 -23.10 16.46 6.18
N CYS A 292 -23.22 17.26 5.12
CA CYS A 292 -23.60 18.66 5.24
C CYS A 292 -25.12 18.80 5.42
N ILE A 293 -25.58 20.02 5.69
CA ILE A 293 -27.02 20.36 5.72
C ILE A 293 -27.67 19.90 4.41
N GLY A 294 -28.85 19.27 4.50
CA GLY A 294 -29.55 18.74 3.33
C GLY A 294 -28.98 17.44 2.78
N ALA A 295 -28.03 16.80 3.47
CA ALA A 295 -27.33 15.60 3.02
C ALA A 295 -26.39 15.79 1.81
N THR A 296 -25.96 17.02 1.53
CA THR A 296 -24.99 17.29 0.47
C THR A 296 -23.63 16.65 0.76
N VAL A 297 -22.89 16.35 -0.31
CA VAL A 297 -21.64 15.57 -0.27
C VAL A 297 -20.45 16.47 0.15
N PRO A 298 -19.77 16.19 1.29
CA PRO A 298 -18.66 17.02 1.76
C PRO A 298 -17.31 16.68 1.11
N THR A 299 -17.24 15.59 0.34
CA THR A 299 -16.00 15.08 -0.26
C THR A 299 -15.98 15.29 -1.77
N TYR A 300 -14.78 15.42 -2.33
CA TYR A 300 -14.55 15.56 -3.77
C TYR A 300 -13.58 14.50 -4.31
N PHE A 301 -13.30 13.47 -3.50
CA PHE A 301 -12.50 12.30 -3.89
C PHE A 301 -13.01 11.59 -5.14
N ASP A 302 -14.31 11.59 -5.42
CA ASP A 302 -14.83 11.05 -6.68
C ASP A 302 -14.38 11.85 -7.92
N TYR A 303 -13.77 13.03 -7.76
CA TYR A 303 -13.13 13.80 -8.84
C TYR A 303 -11.60 13.79 -8.78
N VAL A 304 -11.02 12.94 -7.93
CA VAL A 304 -9.58 12.66 -7.88
C VAL A 304 -9.29 11.37 -8.65
N PRO A 305 -8.29 11.29 -9.55
CA PRO A 305 -7.94 10.05 -10.24
C PRO A 305 -7.69 8.88 -9.29
N GLN A 306 -8.26 7.70 -9.60
CA GLN A 306 -8.27 6.53 -8.70
C GLN A 306 -6.87 6.14 -8.17
N TYR A 307 -5.87 6.15 -9.05
CA TYR A 307 -4.50 5.82 -8.70
C TYR A 307 -3.93 6.72 -7.59
N LEU A 308 -4.20 8.03 -7.62
CA LEU A 308 -3.71 8.95 -6.60
C LEU A 308 -4.39 8.71 -5.24
N ARG A 309 -5.70 8.40 -5.25
CA ARG A 309 -6.43 8.03 -4.03
C ARG A 309 -5.89 6.76 -3.41
N TRP A 310 -5.62 5.76 -4.24
CA TRP A 310 -5.04 4.50 -3.78
C TRP A 310 -3.62 4.68 -3.26
N PHE A 311 -2.81 5.55 -3.88
CA PHE A 311 -1.46 5.82 -3.40
C PHE A 311 -1.47 6.57 -2.06
N GLU A 312 -2.38 7.52 -1.88
CA GLU A 312 -2.61 8.20 -0.61
C GLU A 312 -3.12 7.25 0.48
N GLU A 313 -4.13 6.42 0.19
CA GLU A 313 -4.63 5.40 1.13
C GLU A 313 -3.55 4.37 1.49
N TRP A 314 -2.73 3.96 0.51
CA TRP A 314 -1.59 3.07 0.73
C TRP A 314 -0.57 3.68 1.69
N ALA A 315 -0.25 4.97 1.55
CA ALA A 315 0.72 5.65 2.40
C ALA A 315 0.21 5.74 3.86
N GLU A 316 -1.06 6.10 4.06
CA GLU A 316 -1.66 6.10 5.40
C GLU A 316 -1.65 4.70 6.04
N ASP A 317 -2.04 3.66 5.29
CA ASP A 317 -2.05 2.28 5.80
C ASP A 317 -0.64 1.76 6.10
N PHE A 318 0.33 2.06 5.22
CA PHE A 318 1.74 1.78 5.45
C PHE A 318 2.22 2.38 6.77
N CYS A 319 1.97 3.66 6.99
CA CYS A 319 2.42 4.37 8.19
C CYS A 319 1.79 3.82 9.47
N ARG A 320 0.49 3.53 9.43
CA ARG A 320 -0.25 2.90 10.54
C ARG A 320 0.34 1.53 10.91
N LYS A 321 0.58 0.67 9.90
CA LYS A 321 1.18 -0.66 10.09
C LYS A 321 2.64 -0.56 10.53
N LYS A 322 3.41 0.37 9.96
CA LYS A 322 4.81 0.62 10.34
C LYS A 322 4.91 0.92 11.83
N LYS A 323 4.06 1.81 12.36
CA LYS A 323 4.01 2.09 13.80
C LYS A 323 3.80 0.81 14.61
N LYS A 324 2.77 0.02 14.26
CA LYS A 324 2.46 -1.24 14.94
C LYS A 324 3.62 -2.23 14.91
N TYR A 325 4.25 -2.42 13.75
CA TYR A 325 5.41 -3.31 13.64
C TYR A 325 6.60 -2.82 14.45
N VAL A 326 6.91 -1.52 14.41
CA VAL A 326 7.99 -0.91 15.20
C VAL A 326 7.74 -1.12 16.70
N ASP A 327 6.51 -0.90 17.18
CA ASP A 327 6.14 -1.14 18.58
C ASP A 327 6.35 -2.62 18.96
N ILE A 328 5.90 -3.56 18.11
CA ILE A 328 6.07 -5.00 18.32
C ILE A 328 7.56 -5.37 18.41
N VAL A 329 8.39 -4.95 17.46
CA VAL A 329 9.82 -5.32 17.47
C VAL A 329 10.56 -4.63 18.61
N LYS A 330 10.20 -3.38 18.96
CA LYS A 330 10.75 -2.68 20.12
C LYS A 330 10.47 -3.44 21.41
N THR A 331 9.21 -3.81 21.61
CA THR A 331 8.79 -4.61 22.75
C THR A 331 9.59 -5.90 22.80
N TYR A 332 9.56 -6.74 21.78
CA TYR A 332 10.22 -8.06 21.87
C TYR A 332 11.75 -8.01 21.84
N CYS A 333 12.37 -6.97 21.31
CA CYS A 333 13.83 -6.92 21.13
C CYS A 333 14.59 -6.03 22.13
N ARG A 334 13.94 -5.06 22.79
CA ARG A 334 14.62 -4.09 23.68
C ARG A 334 13.94 -3.84 25.03
N GLU A 335 12.63 -4.05 25.15
CA GLU A 335 11.96 -3.84 26.44
C GLU A 335 12.27 -4.97 27.43
N LYS A 336 11.94 -4.76 28.71
CA LYS A 336 12.14 -5.77 29.75
C LYS A 336 11.35 -7.04 29.46
N ASP A 337 11.81 -8.18 29.96
CA ASP A 337 11.02 -9.42 29.91
C ASP A 337 9.95 -9.45 31.00
N LYS A 338 9.16 -10.52 31.02
CA LYS A 338 8.09 -10.70 32.01
C LYS A 338 8.63 -10.73 33.45
N ASP A 339 9.90 -11.08 33.61
CA ASP A 339 10.59 -11.20 34.90
C ASP A 339 11.32 -9.89 35.27
N GLY A 340 11.20 -8.85 34.43
CA GLY A 340 11.81 -7.54 34.63
C GLY A 340 13.26 -7.44 34.17
N ASN A 341 13.82 -8.50 33.57
CA ASN A 341 15.19 -8.52 33.08
C ASN A 341 15.34 -7.69 31.82
N GLN A 342 16.51 -7.07 31.71
CA GLN A 342 16.85 -6.20 30.60
C GLN A 342 17.48 -7.03 29.49
N ARG A 343 17.13 -6.71 28.24
CA ARG A 343 17.62 -7.46 27.08
C ARG A 343 18.03 -6.55 25.95
N TYR A 344 19.00 -7.02 25.18
CA TYR A 344 19.34 -6.45 23.89
C TYR A 344 19.47 -7.59 22.88
N CYS A 345 18.41 -7.80 22.11
CA CYS A 345 18.34 -8.94 21.19
C CYS A 345 18.70 -8.56 19.76
N SER A 346 19.33 -9.48 19.04
CA SER A 346 19.43 -9.35 17.58
C SER A 346 18.19 -9.90 16.89
N ARG A 347 17.99 -9.48 15.64
CA ARG A 347 17.06 -10.12 14.71
C ARG A 347 17.24 -11.64 14.60
N ASN A 348 18.45 -12.16 14.81
CA ASN A 348 18.72 -13.59 14.68
C ASN A 348 18.37 -14.37 15.96
N GLY A 349 17.85 -13.70 16.99
CA GLY A 349 17.43 -14.32 18.25
C GLY A 349 18.53 -14.40 19.31
N TYR A 350 19.71 -13.85 19.05
CA TYR A 350 20.83 -13.84 20.01
C TYR A 350 20.70 -12.70 21.03
N ASP A 351 21.11 -12.98 22.27
CA ASP A 351 21.34 -11.99 23.31
C ASP A 351 22.69 -11.30 23.08
N CYS A 352 22.65 -10.04 22.65
CA CYS A 352 23.83 -9.26 22.31
C CYS A 352 24.64 -8.82 23.53
N THR A 353 24.16 -9.04 24.76
CA THR A 353 24.98 -8.78 25.96
C THR A 353 26.07 -9.83 26.15
N LYS A 354 25.78 -11.07 25.74
CA LYS A 354 26.67 -12.24 25.81
C LYS A 354 27.24 -12.67 24.46
N THR A 355 26.59 -12.29 23.36
CA THR A 355 27.04 -12.61 21.99
C THR A 355 28.15 -11.66 21.56
N LYS A 356 29.29 -12.22 21.14
CA LYS A 356 30.46 -11.52 20.60
C LYS A 356 30.85 -12.14 19.24
N PRO A 357 30.26 -11.67 18.12
CA PRO A 357 30.56 -12.21 16.79
C PRO A 357 32.04 -12.20 16.41
N ALA A 358 32.82 -11.22 16.88
CA ALA A 358 34.25 -11.10 16.61
C ALA A 358 35.08 -12.34 16.93
N ILE A 359 34.71 -13.04 18.00
CA ILE A 359 35.37 -14.25 18.51
C ILE A 359 34.55 -15.52 18.24
N GLY A 360 33.48 -15.42 17.44
CA GLY A 360 32.59 -16.54 17.14
C GLY A 360 31.67 -16.98 18.29
N LYS A 361 31.50 -16.15 19.35
CA LYS A 361 30.62 -16.47 20.48
C LYS A 361 29.19 -16.02 20.19
N TYR A 362 28.26 -16.98 20.08
CA TYR A 362 26.83 -16.73 19.85
C TYR A 362 26.00 -17.29 21.00
N ARG A 363 25.22 -16.44 21.66
CA ARG A 363 24.39 -16.84 22.81
C ARG A 363 22.91 -16.60 22.51
N MET A 364 22.16 -17.70 22.41
CA MET A 364 20.70 -17.67 22.47
C MET A 364 20.26 -17.65 23.94
N GLY A 365 19.18 -16.94 24.26
CA GLY A 365 18.68 -16.83 25.63
C GLY A 365 17.98 -15.50 25.88
N ASN A 366 17.65 -15.21 27.15
CA ASN A 366 17.05 -13.94 27.57
C ASN A 366 15.77 -13.58 26.77
N GLN A 367 15.01 -14.62 26.39
CA GLN A 367 13.83 -14.57 25.52
C GLN A 367 14.05 -13.93 24.13
N CYS A 368 15.28 -13.81 23.66
CA CYS A 368 15.60 -13.17 22.38
C CYS A 368 15.07 -13.92 21.15
N THR A 369 14.69 -15.19 21.27
CA THR A 369 13.97 -15.92 20.19
C THR A 369 12.66 -15.23 19.81
N LYS A 370 12.00 -14.51 20.74
CA LYS A 370 10.80 -13.71 20.40
C LYS A 370 11.13 -12.55 19.46
N CYS A 371 12.31 -11.95 19.61
CA CYS A 371 12.79 -10.92 18.69
C CYS A 371 12.96 -11.46 17.26
N LEU A 372 13.48 -12.68 17.10
CA LEU A 372 13.55 -13.36 15.80
C LEU A 372 12.17 -13.50 15.14
N PHE A 373 11.17 -13.98 15.88
CA PHE A 373 9.81 -14.14 15.38
C PHE A 373 9.11 -12.80 15.11
N ALA A 374 9.45 -11.74 15.84
CA ALA A 374 8.93 -10.39 15.58
C ALA A 374 9.58 -9.75 14.35
N CYS A 375 10.90 -9.88 14.22
CA CYS A 375 11.69 -9.22 13.17
C CYS A 375 11.53 -9.85 11.79
N ASN A 376 11.44 -11.18 11.68
CA ASN A 376 11.38 -11.83 10.36
C ASN A 376 10.16 -11.39 9.52
N PRO A 377 8.91 -11.46 10.04
CA PRO A 377 7.74 -10.98 9.30
C PRO A 377 7.82 -9.49 8.98
N TYR A 378 8.37 -8.68 9.90
CA TYR A 378 8.52 -7.24 9.70
C TYR A 378 9.50 -6.91 8.56
N VAL A 379 10.65 -7.60 8.51
CA VAL A 379 11.66 -7.42 7.46
C VAL A 379 11.10 -7.78 6.09
N GLU A 380 10.37 -8.89 5.99
CA GLU A 380 9.72 -9.27 4.73
C GLU A 380 8.62 -8.27 4.33
N TRP A 381 7.80 -7.87 5.30
CA TRP A 381 6.75 -6.89 5.08
C TRP A 381 7.30 -5.55 4.58
N ILE A 382 8.32 -4.97 5.24
CA ILE A 382 8.88 -3.66 4.88
C ILE A 382 9.52 -3.68 3.49
N ASP A 383 10.18 -4.78 3.12
CA ASP A 383 10.76 -4.98 1.79
C ASP A 383 9.66 -5.04 0.71
N ASN A 384 8.53 -5.69 1.01
CA ASN A 384 7.39 -5.73 0.10
C ASN A 384 6.74 -4.34 -0.03
N GLN A 385 6.60 -3.59 1.06
CA GLN A 385 6.11 -2.20 1.02
C GLN A 385 7.01 -1.30 0.17
N ARG A 386 8.34 -1.46 0.27
CA ARG A 386 9.30 -0.75 -0.59
C ARG A 386 9.03 -1.02 -2.08
N LYS A 387 8.81 -2.28 -2.46
CA LYS A 387 8.50 -2.64 -3.86
C LYS A 387 7.19 -2.00 -4.34
N GLN A 388 6.15 -2.01 -3.49
CA GLN A 388 4.87 -1.37 -3.81
C GLN A 388 5.00 0.15 -3.97
N PHE A 389 5.76 0.80 -3.08
CA PHE A 389 6.07 2.21 -3.17
C PHE A 389 6.77 2.58 -4.48
N LEU A 390 7.85 1.88 -4.82
CA LEU A 390 8.61 2.16 -6.05
C LEU A 390 7.75 2.01 -7.30
N LYS A 391 6.88 0.99 -7.30
CA LYS A 391 5.92 0.76 -8.38
C LYS A 391 4.95 1.92 -8.56
N GLN A 392 4.43 2.45 -7.45
CA GLN A 392 3.53 3.60 -7.45
C GLN A 392 4.27 4.90 -7.80
N LYS A 393 5.47 5.15 -7.26
CA LYS A 393 6.31 6.31 -7.60
C LYS A 393 6.56 6.37 -9.12
N GLN A 394 6.94 5.25 -9.73
CA GLN A 394 7.15 5.19 -11.18
C GLN A 394 5.86 5.47 -11.98
N ARG A 395 4.70 5.01 -11.51
CA ARG A 395 3.41 5.32 -12.14
C ARG A 395 3.11 6.82 -12.11
N TYR A 396 3.39 7.50 -11.00
CA TYR A 396 3.20 8.96 -10.89
C TYR A 396 4.00 9.68 -11.97
N GLU A 397 5.32 9.41 -12.04
CA GLU A 397 6.20 10.03 -13.02
C GLU A 397 5.71 9.81 -14.46
N ASN A 398 5.22 8.62 -14.77
CA ASN A 398 4.74 8.31 -16.12
C ASN A 398 3.44 9.03 -16.47
N VAL A 399 2.50 9.15 -15.53
CA VAL A 399 1.24 9.85 -15.76
C VAL A 399 1.49 11.35 -15.98
N ILE A 400 2.38 11.95 -15.18
CA ILE A 400 2.76 13.36 -15.31
C ILE A 400 3.57 13.64 -16.59
N LYS A 401 4.55 12.78 -16.93
CA LYS A 401 5.35 12.91 -18.18
C LYS A 401 4.47 12.82 -19.42
N ARG A 402 3.56 11.83 -19.50
CA ARG A 402 2.66 11.64 -20.65
C ARG A 402 1.76 12.85 -20.91
N LYS A 403 1.42 13.63 -19.88
CA LYS A 403 0.63 14.87 -20.03
C LYS A 403 1.49 16.04 -20.49
N SER A 404 2.74 16.12 -20.04
CA SER A 404 3.68 17.17 -20.45
C SER A 404 4.07 17.08 -21.94
N SER A 405 4.09 15.88 -22.53
CA SER A 405 4.38 15.67 -23.96
C SER A 405 3.21 16.02 -24.90
N SER A 406 2.07 16.47 -24.37
CA SER A 406 0.87 16.81 -25.16
C SER A 406 0.92 18.21 -25.77
N ASP A 407 1.85 19.08 -25.33
CA ASP A 407 1.98 20.46 -25.83
C ASP A 407 2.99 20.63 -26.97
N SER A 408 3.72 19.57 -27.32
CA SER A 408 4.69 19.59 -28.43
C SER A 408 4.26 18.60 -29.51
N GLY A 409 3.91 19.12 -30.68
CA GLY A 409 3.23 18.41 -31.75
C GLY A 409 3.85 17.09 -32.21
N GLY A 410 2.99 16.20 -32.70
CA GLY A 410 3.40 14.99 -33.41
C GLY A 410 2.52 13.79 -33.09
N GLY A 411 1.49 13.55 -33.92
CA GLY A 411 0.69 12.35 -33.85
C GLY A 411 1.55 11.09 -34.03
N ARG A 412 1.73 10.31 -32.95
CA ARG A 412 1.92 8.85 -32.98
C ARG A 412 1.85 8.27 -31.56
N LYS A 413 0.90 7.32 -31.41
CA LYS A 413 0.67 6.40 -30.28
C LYS A 413 -0.10 6.93 -29.05
N LYS A 414 -1.37 7.31 -29.29
CA LYS A 414 -2.48 7.13 -28.32
C LYS A 414 -2.71 5.63 -28.05
N ARG A 415 -1.88 4.96 -27.24
CA ARG A 415 -2.13 3.56 -26.79
C ARG A 415 -1.59 3.31 -25.38
N ALA A 416 -2.31 3.78 -24.38
CA ALA A 416 -2.24 3.26 -23.00
C ALA A 416 -3.44 3.67 -22.11
N ALA A 417 -4.25 4.64 -22.52
CA ALA A 417 -5.52 5.00 -21.86
C ALA A 417 -6.74 4.83 -22.78
N ARG A 418 -6.60 4.02 -23.84
CA ARG A 418 -7.63 3.77 -24.84
C ARG A 418 -7.57 2.28 -25.19
N SER A 419 -8.43 1.48 -24.55
CA SER A 419 -8.98 0.30 -25.22
C SER A 419 -10.23 0.76 -25.96
N SER A 420 -10.41 0.25 -27.17
CA SER A 420 -11.46 0.55 -28.14
C SER A 420 -11.30 1.85 -28.94
N GLY A 421 -11.35 1.69 -30.26
CA GLY A 421 -11.23 2.75 -31.24
C GLY A 421 -12.56 3.46 -31.41
N ASN A 422 -12.66 4.70 -30.94
CA ASN A 422 -13.41 5.71 -31.66
C ASN A 422 -12.95 7.13 -31.28
N SER A 423 -13.17 8.05 -32.20
CA SER A 423 -12.82 9.47 -32.14
C SER A 423 -13.68 10.25 -31.14
N SER A 424 -13.62 9.95 -29.84
CA SER A 424 -14.19 10.85 -28.83
C SER A 424 -13.14 11.87 -28.38
N ASN A 425 -13.51 13.16 -28.48
CA ASN A 425 -12.70 14.33 -28.09
C ASN A 425 -12.83 14.67 -26.59
N TYR A 426 -13.44 13.77 -25.81
CA TYR A 426 -13.72 13.99 -24.39
C TYR A 426 -12.52 13.55 -23.54
N ASP A 427 -11.83 14.53 -22.94
CA ASP A 427 -10.61 14.30 -22.16
C ASP A 427 -10.88 13.87 -20.69
N GLY A 428 -12.15 13.82 -20.25
CA GLY A 428 -12.56 13.37 -18.91
C GLY A 428 -12.05 14.22 -17.74
N TYR A 429 -12.63 14.05 -16.56
CA TYR A 429 -12.25 14.84 -15.37
C TYR A 429 -10.77 14.65 -14.96
N GLU A 430 -10.21 13.44 -15.15
CA GLU A 430 -8.83 13.14 -14.76
C GLU A 430 -7.82 14.03 -15.48
N SER A 431 -8.08 14.40 -16.74
CA SER A 431 -7.20 15.29 -17.50
C SER A 431 -7.13 16.69 -16.88
N LYS A 432 -8.28 17.22 -16.45
CA LYS A 432 -8.40 18.50 -15.75
C LYS A 432 -7.66 18.44 -14.42
N PHE A 433 -7.84 17.35 -13.68
CA PHE A 433 -7.15 17.12 -12.42
C PHE A 433 -5.63 17.14 -12.56
N TYR A 434 -5.07 16.38 -13.50
CA TYR A 434 -3.60 16.35 -13.68
C TYR A 434 -3.05 17.70 -14.14
N LYS A 435 -3.79 18.46 -14.98
CA LYS A 435 -3.41 19.82 -15.36
C LYS A 435 -3.35 20.75 -14.14
N GLU A 436 -4.40 20.73 -13.30
CA GLU A 436 -4.43 21.48 -12.06
C GLU A 436 -3.27 21.09 -11.13
N LEU A 437 -3.00 19.80 -10.97
CA LEU A 437 -1.90 19.28 -10.17
C LEU A 437 -0.53 19.80 -10.67
N GLN A 438 -0.28 19.72 -11.98
CA GLN A 438 0.96 20.21 -12.60
C GLN A 438 1.12 21.74 -12.46
N ASN A 439 0.06 22.50 -12.69
CA ASN A 439 0.06 23.96 -12.62
C ASN A 439 0.33 24.48 -11.20
N ASN A 440 0.14 23.65 -10.19
CA ASN A 440 0.26 24.02 -8.78
C ASN A 440 1.50 23.43 -8.08
N GLY A 441 2.55 23.12 -8.84
CA GLY A 441 3.87 22.78 -8.28
C GLY A 441 4.15 21.29 -8.08
N TYR A 442 3.27 20.41 -8.58
CA TYR A 442 3.42 18.95 -8.48
C TYR A 442 3.79 18.32 -9.83
N GLN A 443 4.70 18.99 -10.56
CA GLN A 443 5.25 18.51 -11.84
C GLN A 443 6.24 17.36 -11.64
N THR A 444 6.83 17.26 -10.46
CA THR A 444 7.63 16.13 -10.01
C THR A 444 6.92 15.40 -8.86
N VAL A 445 7.27 14.14 -8.67
CA VAL A 445 6.66 13.30 -7.62
C VAL A 445 7.07 13.74 -6.22
N ASP A 446 8.26 14.33 -6.06
CA ASP A 446 8.85 14.58 -4.74
C ASP A 446 8.01 15.51 -3.86
N ALA A 447 7.46 16.59 -4.42
CA ALA A 447 6.56 17.48 -3.68
C ALA A 447 5.30 16.76 -3.17
N PHE A 448 4.74 15.83 -3.97
CA PHE A 448 3.62 15.00 -3.57
C PHE A 448 4.01 13.97 -2.50
N LEU A 449 5.19 13.35 -2.62
CA LEU A 449 5.73 12.44 -1.61
C LEU A 449 6.01 13.14 -0.27
N GLY A 450 6.41 14.40 -0.30
CA GLY A 450 6.57 15.23 0.89
C GLY A 450 5.26 15.43 1.63
N LEU A 451 4.17 15.67 0.90
CA LEU A 451 2.83 15.74 1.48
C LEU A 451 2.33 14.39 2.02
N LEU A 452 2.63 13.28 1.34
CA LEU A 452 2.31 11.94 1.87
C LEU A 452 3.02 11.68 3.20
N SER A 453 4.25 12.16 3.35
CA SER A 453 5.03 12.02 4.59
C SER A 453 4.46 12.85 5.75
N LYS A 454 3.68 13.89 5.45
CA LYS A 454 3.03 14.78 6.42
C LYS A 454 1.64 14.30 6.87
N GLU A 455 1.14 13.20 6.31
CA GLU A 455 -0.12 12.61 6.79
C GLU A 455 0.00 12.26 8.28
N LYS A 456 -1.09 12.47 9.04
CA LYS A 456 -1.12 12.29 10.49
C LYS A 456 -0.63 10.90 10.93
N ALA A 457 -0.98 9.86 10.18
CA ALA A 457 -0.54 8.49 10.44
C ALA A 457 0.98 8.34 10.30
N CYS A 458 1.59 9.05 9.34
CA CYS A 458 3.02 9.02 9.07
C CYS A 458 3.83 9.82 10.09
N THR A 459 3.35 10.99 10.47
CA THR A 459 3.99 11.79 11.54
C THR A 459 3.89 11.12 12.91
N ALA A 460 2.91 10.22 13.10
CA ALA A 460 2.77 9.44 14.33
C ALA A 460 3.80 8.30 14.47
N VAL A 461 4.54 7.97 13.42
CA VAL A 461 5.70 7.06 13.48
C VAL A 461 6.90 7.85 14.01
N ASN A 462 6.92 8.10 15.31
CA ASN A 462 7.95 8.87 16.00
C ASN A 462 8.79 7.95 16.90
N ASP A 463 9.63 7.13 16.29
CA ASP A 463 10.62 6.31 16.99
C ASP A 463 11.97 6.47 16.28
N ASP A 464 12.98 6.93 17.02
CA ASP A 464 14.33 7.22 16.53
C ASP A 464 15.07 5.97 16.03
N LYS A 465 14.64 4.79 16.46
CA LYS A 465 15.21 3.48 16.13
C LYS A 465 14.34 2.68 15.16
N GLY A 466 13.07 3.04 14.98
CA GLY A 466 12.11 2.45 14.06
C GLY A 466 12.32 2.89 12.61
N GLY A 467 13.01 4.02 12.43
CA GLY A 467 13.21 4.72 11.17
C GLY A 467 12.17 5.81 10.94
N ARG A 468 12.60 6.91 10.32
CA ARG A 468 11.75 8.06 10.01
C ARG A 468 11.02 7.89 8.68
N ILE A 469 9.77 8.34 8.62
CA ILE A 469 9.01 8.38 7.36
C ILE A 469 9.38 9.63 6.57
N SER A 470 9.89 9.42 5.36
CA SER A 470 10.25 10.47 4.40
C SER A 470 10.25 9.89 2.99
N PHE A 471 9.07 9.79 2.38
CA PHE A 471 8.91 9.19 1.05
C PHE A 471 9.65 9.94 -0.05
N GLU A 472 9.77 11.27 0.08
CA GLU A 472 10.45 12.14 -0.87
C GLU A 472 11.96 11.89 -0.97
N ASN A 473 12.57 11.25 0.04
CA ASN A 473 13.99 10.90 0.08
C ASN A 473 14.26 9.47 -0.42
N VAL A 474 13.22 8.75 -0.86
CA VAL A 474 13.36 7.38 -1.40
C VAL A 474 13.56 7.46 -2.92
N ASN A 475 14.67 6.95 -3.47
CA ASN A 475 14.97 7.08 -4.91
C ASN A 475 15.55 8.43 -5.37
N SER A 476 15.81 9.40 -4.49
CA SER A 476 16.21 10.76 -4.85
C SER A 476 17.63 10.81 -5.36
N ARG A 477 17.78 10.76 -6.70
CA ARG A 477 19.04 11.03 -7.40
C ARG A 477 19.75 12.22 -6.75
N GLY A 478 20.91 11.96 -6.15
CA GLY A 478 21.82 13.03 -5.76
C GLY A 478 22.19 13.85 -7.00
N GLY A 479 21.71 15.08 -7.05
CA GLY A 479 22.30 16.17 -7.81
C GLY A 479 22.55 17.28 -6.80
N ASP A 480 23.80 17.68 -6.57
CA ASP A 480 24.56 18.51 -7.48
C ASP A 480 26.06 18.48 -7.13
N GLY A 481 26.89 18.92 -8.07
CA GLY A 481 28.34 18.69 -8.11
C GLY A 481 29.19 19.37 -7.04
N GLY A 482 30.25 18.66 -6.65
CA GLY A 482 31.45 19.18 -6.00
C GLY A 482 32.65 18.35 -6.47
N ALA A 483 33.36 18.85 -7.47
CA ALA A 483 34.57 18.24 -7.99
C ALA A 483 35.71 18.34 -6.96
N ALA A 484 36.32 17.20 -6.59
CA ALA A 484 37.75 17.07 -6.32
C ALA A 484 38.16 15.59 -6.31
N SER A 485 39.12 15.28 -7.20
CA SER A 485 40.08 14.15 -7.27
C SER A 485 39.89 12.94 -6.34
N GLY A 486 39.95 11.69 -6.79
CA GLY A 486 40.45 11.12 -8.03
C GLY A 486 41.11 9.78 -7.70
N ASP A 487 40.50 8.67 -8.13
CA ASP A 487 41.25 7.51 -8.61
C ASP A 487 40.34 6.65 -9.51
N ARG A 488 40.87 6.22 -10.65
CA ARG A 488 40.15 5.54 -11.73
C ARG A 488 40.57 4.08 -11.78
N GLY A 489 39.61 3.16 -11.68
CA GLY A 489 39.83 1.75 -12.02
C GLY A 489 38.55 0.95 -12.30
N LYS A 490 38.04 1.04 -13.55
CA LYS A 490 37.27 0.05 -14.37
C LYS A 490 36.27 -0.88 -13.64
N GLY A 491 34.93 -0.82 -13.79
CA GLY A 491 34.08 -0.91 -14.99
C GLY A 491 33.96 -2.37 -15.49
N ALA A 492 32.83 -3.07 -15.64
CA ALA A 492 31.38 -2.85 -15.58
C ALA A 492 30.73 -4.25 -15.35
N SER A 493 29.56 -4.44 -14.72
CA SER A 493 28.22 -4.40 -15.34
C SER A 493 27.14 -4.82 -14.32
N GLY A 494 26.02 -4.08 -14.24
CA GLY A 494 24.69 -4.67 -13.97
C GLY A 494 24.17 -4.74 -12.52
N ASP A 495 23.92 -3.60 -11.89
CA ASP A 495 22.68 -3.24 -11.16
C ASP A 495 23.01 -2.17 -10.12
N GLY A 496 22.76 -0.91 -10.49
CA GLY A 496 23.14 0.27 -9.72
C GLY A 496 22.54 0.31 -8.32
N ASP A 497 23.36 0.01 -7.32
CA ASP A 497 23.18 0.45 -5.94
C ASP A 497 23.71 1.89 -5.82
N GLY A 498 22.88 2.82 -6.29
CA GLY A 498 23.05 4.25 -6.09
C GLY A 498 21.98 4.71 -5.12
N THR A 499 22.34 4.74 -3.84
CA THR A 499 21.86 5.66 -2.79
C THR A 499 20.47 6.27 -3.02
N SER A 500 19.44 5.60 -2.48
CA SER A 500 18.22 6.16 -1.85
C SER A 500 17.13 5.09 -1.56
N GLY A 501 17.45 3.79 -1.57
CA GLY A 501 16.47 2.71 -1.44
C GLY A 501 16.77 1.75 -0.30
N THR A 502 17.67 2.10 0.61
CA THR A 502 18.34 1.17 1.52
C THR A 502 17.85 1.27 2.97
N ASN A 503 18.24 0.25 3.74
CA ASN A 503 18.08 0.06 5.18
C ASN A 503 18.96 1.07 5.96
N ASP A 504 18.68 2.36 5.81
CA ASP A 504 19.35 3.47 6.51
C ASP A 504 18.46 3.99 7.65
N ILE A 505 18.97 4.09 8.87
CA ILE A 505 18.22 4.58 10.04
C ILE A 505 17.78 6.05 9.91
N ASN A 506 18.64 6.91 9.37
CA ASN A 506 18.45 8.36 9.33
C ASN A 506 17.53 8.77 8.18
N ASN A 507 17.63 8.05 7.05
CA ASN A 507 16.98 8.46 5.80
C ASN A 507 15.99 7.41 5.25
N GLY A 508 15.94 6.21 5.83
CA GLY A 508 15.20 5.08 5.28
C GLY A 508 13.77 4.97 5.79
N THR A 509 12.81 5.46 5.01
CA THR A 509 11.38 5.12 5.19
C THR A 509 11.15 3.60 5.29
N PHE A 510 11.91 2.83 4.50
CA PHE A 510 11.87 1.37 4.45
C PHE A 510 12.98 0.72 5.30
N TYR A 511 13.49 1.43 6.31
CA TYR A 511 14.44 0.90 7.27
C TYR A 511 13.83 -0.26 8.07
N ARG A 512 14.59 -1.33 8.24
CA ARG A 512 14.20 -2.52 8.99
C ARG A 512 14.24 -2.33 10.51
N SER A 513 14.44 -1.09 10.98
CA SER A 513 14.64 -0.72 12.39
C SER A 513 15.96 -1.21 12.99
N ASP A 514 16.52 -0.40 13.89
CA ASP A 514 17.66 -0.74 14.75
C ASP A 514 17.37 -1.93 15.65
N TYR A 515 16.09 -2.12 15.99
CA TYR A 515 15.65 -3.24 16.82
C TYR A 515 15.90 -4.59 16.14
N CYS A 516 15.85 -4.62 14.81
CA CYS A 516 16.02 -5.83 13.99
C CYS A 516 17.37 -5.89 13.25
N GLN A 517 18.43 -5.32 13.83
CA GLN A 517 19.79 -5.50 13.35
C GLN A 517 20.45 -6.75 13.98
N PRO A 518 21.49 -7.31 13.35
CA PRO A 518 22.39 -8.27 14.00
C PRO A 518 23.03 -7.70 15.27
N CYS A 519 23.61 -8.56 16.11
CA CYS A 519 24.40 -8.07 17.24
C CYS A 519 25.63 -7.32 16.72
N PRO A 520 26.03 -6.20 17.35
CA PRO A 520 27.30 -5.55 17.05
C PRO A 520 28.47 -6.50 17.20
N TYR A 521 29.57 -6.19 16.51
CA TYR A 521 30.73 -7.09 16.37
C TYR A 521 31.30 -7.58 17.71
N CYS A 522 31.31 -6.71 18.73
CA CYS A 522 31.79 -7.02 20.08
C CYS A 522 30.67 -7.22 21.11
N GLY A 523 29.40 -7.23 20.68
CA GLY A 523 28.24 -7.23 21.57
C GLY A 523 27.91 -5.85 22.16
N MET A 524 27.03 -5.86 23.15
CA MET A 524 26.45 -4.67 23.79
C MET A 524 26.69 -4.71 25.30
N LYS A 525 26.83 -3.54 25.92
CA LYS A 525 26.82 -3.38 27.37
C LYS A 525 25.88 -2.27 27.79
N ARG A 526 25.43 -2.33 29.04
CA ARG A 526 24.58 -1.29 29.63
C ARG A 526 25.43 -0.34 30.47
N LYS A 527 25.30 0.96 30.22
CA LYS A 527 25.88 2.02 31.04
C LYS A 527 25.19 2.10 32.40
N SER A 528 25.87 2.76 33.32
CA SER A 528 25.32 3.14 34.63
C SER A 528 24.08 4.04 34.51
N ASP A 529 23.98 4.86 33.46
CA ASP A 529 22.81 5.69 33.15
C ASP A 529 21.63 4.90 32.53
N GLY A 530 21.77 3.57 32.39
CA GLY A 530 20.76 2.68 31.85
C GLY A 530 20.74 2.57 30.32
N LYS A 531 21.56 3.33 29.59
CA LYS A 531 21.62 3.26 28.12
C LYS A 531 22.46 2.08 27.64
N TRP A 532 22.15 1.58 26.46
CA TRP A 532 22.92 0.55 25.78
C TRP A 532 24.00 1.18 24.89
N GLU A 533 25.22 0.64 24.93
CA GLU A 533 26.29 0.98 24.00
C GLU A 533 27.02 -0.27 23.49
N PRO A 534 27.57 -0.25 22.26
CA PRO A 534 28.47 -1.31 21.79
C PRO A 534 29.68 -1.45 22.72
N LYS A 535 30.09 -2.69 23.00
CA LYS A 535 31.38 -2.95 23.64
C LYS A 535 32.50 -2.48 22.70
N ARG A 536 33.57 -1.90 23.23
CA ARG A 536 34.70 -1.43 22.42
C ARG A 536 35.61 -2.59 22.00
N GLU A 537 36.40 -2.39 20.95
CA GLU A 537 37.29 -3.46 20.44
C GLU A 537 38.40 -3.86 21.43
N ASP A 538 38.87 -2.92 22.23
CA ASP A 538 39.87 -3.09 23.29
C ASP A 538 39.31 -3.81 24.55
N GLU A 539 37.98 -3.96 24.66
CA GLU A 539 37.32 -4.70 25.75
C GLU A 539 37.31 -6.22 25.46
N LYS A 540 38.50 -6.77 25.19
CA LYS A 540 38.73 -8.20 24.90
C LYS A 540 37.88 -8.73 23.73
N CYS A 541 37.71 -7.89 22.70
CA CYS A 541 37.09 -8.24 21.42
C CYS A 541 38.15 -8.62 20.36
N THR A 542 39.26 -9.19 20.81
CA THR A 542 40.35 -9.66 19.93
C THR A 542 40.16 -11.13 19.62
N ARG A 543 40.25 -11.50 18.34
CA ARG A 543 40.19 -12.90 17.86
C ARG A 543 41.21 -13.77 18.64
N GLY A 544 40.73 -14.52 19.62
CA GLY A 544 41.50 -15.53 20.35
C GLY A 544 40.91 -16.92 20.12
N LYS A 545 41.76 -17.95 20.10
CA LYS A 545 41.27 -19.33 20.22
C LYS A 545 40.88 -19.54 21.69
N LEU A 546 39.59 -19.68 22.00
CA LEU A 546 39.15 -20.06 23.35
C LEU A 546 39.41 -21.53 23.64
N TYR A 547 39.27 -22.38 22.62
CA TYR A 547 39.37 -23.82 22.76
C TYR A 547 40.36 -24.41 21.76
N GLU A 548 41.12 -25.39 22.23
CA GLU A 548 41.93 -26.27 21.40
C GLU A 548 41.52 -27.72 21.62
N PRO A 549 41.53 -28.56 20.57
CA PRO A 549 41.32 -29.99 20.75
C PRO A 549 42.33 -30.58 21.75
N LYS A 550 41.85 -31.47 22.63
CA LYS A 550 42.74 -32.30 23.45
C LYS A 550 43.57 -33.20 22.53
N LYS A 551 44.75 -33.60 22.98
CA LYS A 551 45.61 -34.53 22.25
C LYS A 551 44.78 -35.81 22.01
N ASP A 552 44.66 -36.23 20.74
CA ASP A 552 43.90 -37.40 20.28
C ASP A 552 42.36 -37.26 20.28
N ALA A 553 41.82 -36.03 20.30
CA ALA A 553 40.39 -35.77 20.20
C ALA A 553 39.79 -36.22 18.86
N GLU A 554 38.73 -37.03 18.90
CA GLU A 554 37.96 -37.41 17.71
C GLU A 554 37.08 -36.26 17.22
N ALA A 555 37.32 -35.81 15.98
CA ALA A 555 36.56 -34.75 15.34
C ALA A 555 35.45 -35.30 14.44
N THR A 556 34.29 -34.67 14.46
CA THR A 556 33.29 -34.82 13.40
C THR A 556 33.63 -33.87 12.26
N ASN A 557 33.99 -34.42 11.10
CA ASN A 557 34.28 -33.61 9.92
C ASN A 557 32.96 -33.15 9.27
N ILE A 558 32.76 -31.84 9.18
CA ILE A 558 31.64 -31.22 8.50
C ILE A 558 32.15 -30.53 7.25
N THR A 559 31.44 -30.70 6.15
CA THR A 559 31.77 -30.05 4.88
C THR A 559 30.70 -28.99 4.63
N ILE A 560 31.08 -27.72 4.66
CA ILE A 560 30.17 -26.58 4.56
C ILE A 560 30.44 -25.84 3.25
N LEU A 561 29.39 -25.38 2.57
CA LEU A 561 29.55 -24.50 1.41
C LEU A 561 30.02 -23.11 1.87
N LYS A 562 31.15 -22.63 1.36
CA LYS A 562 31.63 -21.27 1.61
C LYS A 562 30.70 -20.28 0.93
N SER A 563 29.90 -19.57 1.71
CA SER A 563 29.08 -18.49 1.17
C SER A 563 29.91 -17.26 0.83
N GLY A 564 31.08 -17.02 1.41
CA GLY A 564 31.83 -15.76 1.20
C GLY A 564 31.26 -14.60 2.03
N GLU A 565 31.86 -13.41 1.93
CA GLU A 565 31.49 -12.22 2.69
C GLU A 565 30.92 -11.13 1.78
N GLY A 566 29.77 -10.56 2.16
CA GLY A 566 29.09 -9.53 1.37
C GLY A 566 28.34 -10.08 0.15
N LYS A 567 27.43 -9.25 -0.40
CA LYS A 567 26.43 -9.68 -1.39
C LYS A 567 27.07 -10.25 -2.68
N GLU A 568 28.08 -9.57 -3.22
CA GLU A 568 28.69 -9.93 -4.50
C GLU A 568 29.48 -11.24 -4.42
N GLU A 569 30.22 -11.46 -3.33
CA GLU A 569 30.97 -12.70 -3.14
C GLU A 569 30.04 -13.89 -2.91
N ILE A 570 28.96 -13.68 -2.15
CA ILE A 570 27.89 -14.67 -1.93
C ILE A 570 27.24 -15.08 -3.22
N GLU A 571 26.81 -14.12 -4.03
CA GLU A 571 26.19 -14.41 -5.33
C GLU A 571 27.16 -15.14 -6.26
N LYS A 572 28.42 -14.69 -6.33
CA LYS A 572 29.45 -15.31 -7.17
C LYS A 572 29.70 -16.77 -6.78
N LYS A 573 29.86 -17.06 -5.48
CA LYS A 573 30.14 -18.41 -4.96
C LYS A 573 28.94 -19.34 -5.08
N LEU A 574 27.72 -18.85 -4.79
CA LEU A 574 26.49 -19.63 -4.99
C LEU A 574 26.25 -19.94 -6.47
N ASN A 575 26.43 -18.97 -7.36
CA ASN A 575 26.30 -19.19 -8.80
C ASN A 575 27.34 -20.17 -9.33
N ALA A 576 28.59 -20.09 -8.87
CA ALA A 576 29.63 -21.05 -9.22
C ALA A 576 29.25 -22.46 -8.74
N PHE A 577 28.77 -22.61 -7.50
CA PHE A 577 28.29 -23.88 -6.96
C PHE A 577 27.14 -24.46 -7.80
N CYS A 578 26.10 -23.67 -8.08
CA CYS A 578 24.97 -24.13 -8.90
C CYS A 578 25.39 -24.54 -10.32
N LYS A 579 26.38 -23.87 -10.92
CA LYS A 579 26.91 -24.25 -12.24
C LYS A 579 27.63 -25.60 -12.21
N THR A 580 28.34 -25.92 -11.13
CA THR A 580 29.00 -27.24 -10.99
C THR A 580 28.01 -28.42 -10.90
N GLN A 581 26.75 -28.18 -10.53
CA GLN A 581 25.70 -29.21 -10.43
C GLN A 581 24.94 -29.45 -11.75
N ILE A 582 25.05 -28.56 -12.74
CA ILE A 582 24.31 -28.62 -14.01
C ILE A 582 25.16 -29.25 -15.14
N GLY A 583 26.43 -29.53 -14.89
CA GLY A 583 27.33 -30.20 -15.83
C GLY A 583 27.22 -31.72 -15.82
N ASN A 584 26.66 -32.27 -16.90
CA ASN A 584 26.60 -33.68 -17.35
C ASN A 584 25.67 -34.67 -16.62
N GLY A 585 24.47 -34.84 -17.22
CA GLY A 585 23.81 -36.15 -17.30
C GLY A 585 22.38 -36.22 -16.76
N SER A 586 21.42 -36.48 -17.64
CA SER A 586 20.07 -36.96 -17.29
C SER A 586 20.13 -38.25 -16.46
N GLY A 587 19.51 -38.28 -15.28
CA GLY A 587 19.27 -39.54 -14.56
C GLY A 587 18.96 -39.37 -13.08
N ASN A 588 17.96 -40.13 -12.63
CA ASN A 588 17.42 -40.28 -11.28
C ASN A 588 18.35 -40.03 -10.08
N ALA A 589 17.75 -39.43 -9.05
CA ALA A 589 18.25 -39.35 -7.69
C ALA A 589 18.45 -40.75 -7.06
N SER A 590 19.68 -41.08 -6.69
CA SER A 590 20.02 -41.82 -5.46
C SER A 590 21.54 -41.92 -5.30
N SER A 591 22.00 -41.62 -4.08
CA SER A 591 23.28 -42.05 -3.49
C SER A 591 24.58 -41.36 -3.89
N GLY A 592 25.31 -40.92 -2.86
CA GLY A 592 26.78 -41.05 -2.80
C GLY A 592 27.61 -39.86 -3.29
N VAL A 593 28.13 -39.09 -2.34
CA VAL A 593 29.23 -38.12 -2.51
C VAL A 593 30.47 -38.82 -3.07
N GLY A 594 31.00 -38.35 -4.21
CA GLY A 594 32.26 -38.89 -4.73
C GLY A 594 32.63 -38.43 -6.15
N GLY A 595 32.87 -37.14 -6.36
CA GLY A 595 33.40 -36.63 -7.62
C GLY A 595 34.35 -35.46 -7.41
N SER A 596 35.65 -35.69 -7.53
CA SER A 596 36.68 -34.64 -7.46
C SER A 596 36.60 -33.75 -8.70
N ASN A 597 35.96 -32.59 -8.57
CA ASN A 597 36.18 -31.47 -9.48
C ASN A 597 36.98 -30.40 -8.73
N SER A 598 38.11 -29.96 -9.29
CA SER A 598 39.03 -29.00 -8.64
C SER A 598 38.32 -27.70 -8.23
N GLU A 599 37.34 -27.25 -9.01
CA GLU A 599 36.54 -26.05 -8.77
C GLU A 599 35.59 -26.17 -7.55
N MET A 600 35.17 -27.39 -7.19
CA MET A 600 34.27 -27.60 -6.05
C MET A 600 35.00 -27.48 -4.70
N LYS A 601 36.32 -27.74 -4.66
CA LYS A 601 37.15 -27.63 -3.45
C LYS A 601 37.32 -26.19 -2.98
N GLU A 602 37.30 -25.21 -3.88
CA GLU A 602 37.41 -23.78 -3.54
C GLU A 602 36.10 -23.21 -2.98
N LEU A 603 34.96 -23.83 -3.31
CA LEU A 603 33.62 -23.42 -2.88
C LEU A 603 33.21 -24.03 -1.54
N ILE A 604 34.02 -24.93 -0.98
CA ILE A 604 33.68 -25.72 0.20
C ILE A 604 34.74 -25.51 1.29
N GLU A 605 34.32 -25.50 2.54
CA GLU A 605 35.15 -25.48 3.73
C GLU A 605 34.99 -26.76 4.52
N LYS A 606 36.12 -27.31 4.97
CA LYS A 606 36.11 -28.45 5.89
C LYS A 606 36.24 -27.92 7.30
N TRP A 607 35.26 -28.24 8.12
CA TRP A 607 35.19 -27.92 9.53
C TRP A 607 35.43 -29.20 10.34
N GLN A 608 36.13 -29.04 11.46
CA GLN A 608 36.31 -30.11 12.45
C GLN A 608 35.54 -29.71 13.70
N CYS A 609 34.45 -30.42 14.00
CA CYS A 609 33.64 -30.18 15.19
C CYS A 609 34.02 -31.18 16.27
N TYR A 610 34.30 -30.68 17.47
CA TYR A 610 34.68 -31.48 18.63
C TYR A 610 33.58 -31.37 19.69
N LYS A 611 33.27 -32.47 20.39
CA LYS A 611 32.42 -32.38 21.59
C LYS A 611 33.14 -31.57 22.67
N HIS A 612 32.38 -30.93 23.55
CA HIS A 612 32.93 -30.09 24.63
C HIS A 612 33.98 -30.83 25.47
N ASP A 613 33.74 -32.10 25.81
CA ASP A 613 34.67 -32.92 26.59
C ASP A 613 36.01 -33.19 25.90
N TYR A 614 36.09 -32.99 24.57
CA TYR A 614 37.28 -33.23 23.75
C TYR A 614 38.06 -31.96 23.43
N VAL A 615 37.67 -30.81 23.95
CA VAL A 615 38.43 -29.57 23.85
C VAL A 615 38.93 -29.11 25.22
N LYS A 616 40.05 -28.41 25.24
CA LYS A 616 40.60 -27.73 26.41
C LYS A 616 40.54 -26.23 26.17
N GLU A 617 40.25 -25.50 27.23
CA GLU A 617 40.26 -24.04 27.23
C GLU A 617 41.72 -23.54 27.20
N VAL A 618 42.03 -22.60 26.31
CA VAL A 618 43.40 -22.10 26.08
C VAL A 618 43.50 -20.57 26.04
N GLY A 619 42.36 -19.85 26.16
CA GLY A 619 42.32 -18.39 26.29
C GLY A 619 42.15 -17.95 27.76
N GLU A 620 42.48 -16.68 28.05
CA GLU A 620 42.08 -16.06 29.33
C GLU A 620 40.55 -15.95 29.37
N LYS A 621 39.94 -16.43 30.45
CA LYS A 621 38.50 -16.29 30.70
C LYS A 621 38.12 -14.82 30.81
N ASP A 622 37.06 -14.44 30.12
CA ASP A 622 36.29 -13.26 30.45
C ASP A 622 35.38 -13.53 31.65
N GLU A 623 35.06 -12.50 32.41
CA GLU A 623 34.07 -12.55 33.52
C GLU A 623 32.67 -13.05 33.05
N ASP A 624 32.45 -13.16 31.74
CA ASP A 624 31.24 -13.66 31.08
C ASP A 624 31.37 -15.13 30.55
N ASP A 625 32.48 -15.83 30.83
CA ASP A 625 32.80 -17.18 30.30
C ASP A 625 32.48 -18.35 31.24
N ASP A 626 32.00 -18.09 32.46
CA ASP A 626 31.83 -19.11 33.50
C ASP A 626 30.69 -20.13 33.27
N ASP A 627 30.05 -20.15 32.10
CA ASP A 627 28.75 -20.76 31.95
C ASP A 627 28.50 -21.38 30.56
N ASP A 628 29.53 -22.02 29.96
CA ASP A 628 29.38 -22.76 28.70
C ASP A 628 29.25 -24.29 28.89
N GLY A 629 29.75 -24.86 30.00
CA GLY A 629 29.71 -26.31 30.25
C GLY A 629 28.36 -26.86 30.75
N ASN A 630 27.53 -26.05 31.41
CA ASN A 630 26.36 -26.53 32.18
C ASN A 630 24.98 -26.32 31.52
N TYR A 631 24.93 -25.81 30.28
CA TYR A 631 23.65 -25.41 29.66
C TYR A 631 23.03 -26.45 28.75
N VAL A 632 23.78 -27.44 28.28
CA VAL A 632 23.21 -28.54 27.50
C VAL A 632 22.28 -29.40 28.38
N GLU A 633 22.54 -29.45 29.69
CA GLU A 633 21.67 -30.15 30.65
C GLU A 633 20.32 -29.47 30.90
N LYS A 634 20.22 -28.15 30.68
CA LYS A 634 18.99 -27.35 30.90
C LYS A 634 18.37 -26.79 29.63
N GLY A 635 19.01 -27.02 28.48
CA GLY A 635 18.53 -26.64 27.15
C GLY A 635 17.42 -27.57 26.66
N GLY A 636 16.30 -27.63 27.39
CA GLY A 636 15.09 -28.27 26.90
C GLY A 636 14.53 -27.48 25.72
N GLY A 637 14.65 -28.04 24.53
CA GLY A 637 13.75 -27.75 23.41
C GLY A 637 12.51 -28.64 23.52
N LEU A 638 11.36 -28.08 23.14
CA LEU A 638 10.15 -28.84 22.80
C LEU A 638 10.43 -29.89 21.73
#